data_AF-A0A9C9DGS5-F1
#
_entry.id   AF-A0A9C9DGS5-F1
#
_cell.length_a   1.000
_cell.length_b   1.000
_cell.length_c   1.000
_cell.angle_alpha   90.00
_cell.angle_beta   90.00
_cell.angle_gamma   90.00
#
_symmetry.space_group_name_H-M   'P 1'
#
loop_
_entity.id
_entity.type
_entity.pdbx_description
1 polymer ?
#
loop_
_entity_poly.entity_id
_entity_poly.type
_entity_poly.pdbx_seq_one_letter_code
_entity_poly.pdbx_strand_id
1 'polypeptide(L)'
;MPPAPLSVVFIEPQHVIRLAVQHLTHGDVCPAGPDLQSDDLAVRFQTGGEGLILIESVALDALPLPHVGLNGEESGAVTNAQRQRLGGDGCFQVCPELLLNLPETPVNAPAHQPGQQQRAHQRVTNAAGTPSAGRHRAGVFPNLAPAAFRFNFPVQFDSHATPGSGIMYLLRSLCILPSYRSGWMLTTGEQGVPVPPAHSHSQPGRIATAGLLALILAGVVMRLIMPGEHPYGLYQDEAINGLDAVSVLEGAHPLYFPANNGREPFFIYLMAATVGLFGRTTLGVRAAAAICGLLTLPAAYLLGRTWGNRQVGLLSAAILAGLLWHVHLSRIGFRAVSLPLFGALALGLGAYGLQARDRRAMVGAGIAYGLSFYTYLPARFTPLALALMLAYGLIWHREWLRGRRELLVWGGVAALLAILPLAGVAIARPAVVLGRSGQVAIWNESINHGDLPGTALRSALRTLGMFTWRGDTIWRHNVPGRPIFDPLLAVAFLGGVVLGVARWRKRPALALSLIWVAVLSLPTLLAEDAPHFLRAAGVLPVVVLIPALALDAALERLQTVPCAGRLPEAGLIALLTISAGLTVRDYFGCRTGGIPSLSGFDYAGCYRSDPVRGYFFQSAATDLAREANASEGTLYLDRRFRDSFPSVRFLLTRTDELRLYGEGETLSPDEPPLTLIAWPHTDLAPTLSVLPEGAQIGVWPGPETRGDLEPEPYRLYVRWTAERRGELPPPLGRFENGIELIGARVVQSGGELSVRLTWYAENPPSEPVQMFLHVVAEGGTTILAQVDEPPGSVYYPPLSWGMGSVIIHPIRVPITWPEQEESRLLIGLYDPATSARLSLVQAGTAHRDNALILPLPAAGDEQ
;
A
#
# COMPACT_ATOMS: atom_id res chain seq x y z
N MET A 1 12.98 -1.83 -51.95
CA MET A 1 13.29 -0.89 -50.86
C MET A 1 12.02 -0.70 -50.03
N PRO A 2 12.07 -0.96 -48.72
CA PRO A 2 10.90 -0.85 -47.84
C PRO A 2 10.69 0.62 -47.39
N PRO A 3 9.47 1.01 -46.97
CA PRO A 3 9.25 2.24 -46.22
C PRO A 3 9.62 2.06 -44.74
N ALA A 4 10.09 3.16 -44.15
CA ALA A 4 10.73 3.29 -42.84
C ALA A 4 9.87 2.88 -41.63
N PRO A 5 10.50 2.52 -40.49
CA PRO A 5 9.79 2.16 -39.26
C PRO A 5 9.21 3.40 -38.57
N LEU A 6 7.95 3.29 -38.13
CA LEU A 6 7.29 4.23 -37.22
C LEU A 6 7.88 4.09 -35.81
N SER A 7 8.53 5.15 -35.35
CA SER A 7 8.97 5.33 -33.96
C SER A 7 7.76 5.65 -33.08
N VAL A 8 7.48 4.80 -32.08
CA VAL A 8 6.50 5.10 -31.03
C VAL A 8 7.23 5.86 -29.93
N VAL A 9 7.00 7.17 -29.84
CA VAL A 9 7.44 8.00 -28.70
C VAL A 9 6.36 7.92 -27.63
N PHE A 10 6.70 7.38 -26.45
CA PHE A 10 5.86 7.47 -25.26
C PHE A 10 5.97 8.88 -24.67
N ILE A 11 4.85 9.59 -24.60
CA ILE A 11 4.75 10.89 -23.93
C ILE A 11 4.29 10.65 -22.49
N GLU A 12 5.00 11.23 -21.52
CA GLU A 12 4.69 11.20 -20.08
C GLU A 12 3.30 11.80 -19.76
N PRO A 13 2.64 11.35 -18.67
CA PRO A 13 1.27 11.73 -18.35
C PRO A 13 1.22 13.08 -17.62
N GLN A 14 1.36 14.18 -18.36
CA GLN A 14 1.11 15.54 -17.83
C GLN A 14 0.10 16.36 -18.67
N HIS A 15 -0.52 15.78 -19.71
CA HIS A 15 -1.35 16.53 -20.66
C HIS A 15 -2.71 15.88 -21.01
N VAL A 16 -3.58 15.60 -20.01
CA VAL A 16 -4.96 15.10 -20.26
C VAL A 16 -6.04 16.10 -19.79
N ILE A 17 -5.79 17.41 -19.90
CA ILE A 17 -6.83 18.44 -19.75
C ILE A 17 -6.78 19.36 -20.98
N ARG A 18 -7.30 18.91 -22.13
CA ARG A 18 -7.56 19.81 -23.27
C ARG A 18 -8.66 19.39 -24.24
N LEU A 19 -9.56 18.47 -23.87
CA LEU A 19 -10.66 18.03 -24.72
C LEU A 19 -11.97 17.89 -23.92
N ALA A 20 -12.51 19.00 -23.43
CA ALA A 20 -13.84 19.05 -22.81
C ALA A 20 -14.56 20.41 -22.88
N VAL A 21 -14.20 21.32 -23.79
CA VAL A 21 -14.83 22.67 -23.88
C VAL A 21 -15.25 23.04 -25.31
N GLN A 22 -15.72 22.09 -26.12
CA GLN A 22 -16.22 22.39 -27.47
C GLN A 22 -17.65 21.93 -27.78
N HIS A 23 -18.40 21.46 -26.80
CA HIS A 23 -19.81 21.12 -26.96
C HIS A 23 -20.61 21.62 -25.77
N LEU A 24 -21.18 22.83 -25.93
CA LEU A 24 -22.19 23.56 -25.14
C LEU A 24 -21.85 25.03 -25.44
N THR A 25 -22.38 25.70 -26.45
CA THR A 25 -23.77 26.15 -26.53
C THR A 25 -24.10 26.67 -27.95
N HIS A 26 -25.15 26.14 -28.56
CA HIS A 26 -25.87 26.74 -29.68
C HIS A 26 -27.37 26.64 -29.38
N GLY A 27 -28.08 27.76 -29.54
CA GLY A 27 -29.54 27.95 -29.37
C GLY A 27 -29.95 28.31 -27.94
N ASP A 28 -30.72 29.36 -27.63
CA ASP A 28 -31.48 30.33 -28.42
C ASP A 28 -31.67 31.66 -27.62
N VAL A 29 -31.94 32.73 -28.38
CA VAL A 29 -32.04 34.17 -28.06
C VAL A 29 -33.46 34.52 -27.55
N CYS A 30 -33.70 35.36 -26.52
CA CYS A 30 -34.02 36.83 -26.53
C CYS A 30 -34.85 37.20 -25.24
N PRO A 31 -35.15 38.49 -24.86
CA PRO A 31 -34.28 39.61 -24.44
C PRO A 31 -34.79 40.42 -23.19
N ALA A 32 -34.06 41.51 -22.86
CA ALA A 32 -34.39 42.68 -21.99
C ALA A 32 -34.04 42.54 -20.48
N GLY A 33 -33.39 43.49 -19.79
CA GLY A 33 -33.01 44.89 -20.04
C GLY A 33 -31.99 45.36 -18.97
N PRO A 34 -31.67 46.66 -18.88
CA PRO A 34 -30.30 47.17 -18.74
C PRO A 34 -29.88 47.57 -17.31
N ASP A 35 -28.56 47.70 -17.14
CA ASP A 35 -27.83 48.60 -16.23
C ASP A 35 -26.72 47.88 -15.45
N LEU A 36 -25.49 48.00 -15.95
CA LEU A 36 -24.40 48.69 -15.22
C LEU A 36 -23.08 48.56 -16.01
N GLN A 37 -22.39 49.69 -16.05
CA GLN A 37 -21.22 50.00 -16.86
C GLN A 37 -19.96 49.29 -16.39
N SER A 38 -19.07 49.09 -17.37
CA SER A 38 -17.67 48.69 -17.28
C SER A 38 -16.80 49.71 -16.54
N ASP A 39 -15.72 49.20 -15.94
CA ASP A 39 -14.39 49.79 -15.63
C ASP A 39 -13.98 49.19 -14.27
N ASP A 40 -13.15 48.15 -14.14
CA ASP A 40 -11.75 47.99 -14.55
C ASP A 40 -11.40 46.50 -14.79
N LEU A 41 -10.98 46.12 -15.99
CA LEU A 41 -10.20 44.88 -16.20
C LEU A 41 -9.31 45.05 -17.45
N ALA A 42 -8.08 45.51 -17.25
CA ALA A 42 -7.08 45.58 -18.32
C ALA A 42 -6.25 44.29 -18.33
N VAL A 43 -6.54 43.38 -19.26
CA VAL A 43 -5.67 42.21 -19.56
C VAL A 43 -4.68 42.62 -20.64
N ARG A 44 -3.37 42.67 -20.32
CA ARG A 44 -2.31 42.83 -21.32
C ARG A 44 -1.90 41.45 -21.86
N PHE A 45 -1.95 41.31 -23.18
CA PHE A 45 -1.38 40.16 -23.89
C PHE A 45 -0.01 40.55 -24.47
N GLN A 46 1.01 39.73 -24.26
CA GLN A 46 2.30 39.85 -24.94
C GLN A 46 2.54 38.60 -25.79
N THR A 47 2.84 38.81 -27.08
CA THR A 47 3.09 37.74 -28.05
C THR A 47 4.59 37.55 -28.23
N GLY A 48 5.10 36.41 -27.77
CA GLY A 48 6.44 35.90 -28.08
C GLY A 48 6.33 34.70 -29.02
N GLY A 49 7.05 34.74 -30.15
CA GLY A 49 7.00 33.72 -31.19
C GLY A 49 7.62 32.40 -30.75
N GLU A 50 6.77 31.51 -30.24
CA GLU A 50 6.70 30.05 -30.47
C GLU A 50 5.78 29.44 -29.39
N GLY A 51 4.47 29.62 -29.59
CA GLY A 51 3.46 28.63 -29.20
C GLY A 51 3.30 28.20 -27.74
N LEU A 52 3.31 29.11 -26.77
CA LEU A 52 2.75 28.85 -25.42
C LEU A 52 2.00 30.09 -24.90
N ILE A 53 0.73 29.90 -24.49
CA ILE A 53 -0.07 30.92 -23.79
C ILE A 53 -0.02 30.57 -22.31
N LEU A 54 0.69 31.38 -21.51
CA LEU A 54 0.66 31.34 -20.05
C LEU A 54 -0.48 32.23 -19.54
N ILE A 55 -1.29 31.71 -18.62
CA ILE A 55 -2.23 32.50 -17.82
C ILE A 55 -1.57 32.70 -16.46
N GLU A 56 -1.13 33.91 -16.12
CA GLU A 56 -0.69 34.26 -14.77
C GLU A 56 -1.93 34.59 -13.91
N SER A 57 -2.08 33.84 -12.80
CA SER A 57 -2.89 34.09 -11.59
C SER A 57 -4.28 34.76 -11.71
N VAL A 58 -5.29 34.09 -11.16
CA VAL A 58 -6.52 34.76 -10.68
C VAL A 58 -6.30 35.14 -9.22
N ALA A 59 -6.13 36.43 -8.93
CA ALA A 59 -6.21 36.96 -7.58
C ALA A 59 -7.69 37.03 -7.15
N LEU A 60 -8.04 36.37 -6.05
CA LEU A 60 -9.31 36.53 -5.36
C LEU A 60 -9.03 37.36 -4.10
N ASP A 61 -9.26 38.67 -4.19
CA ASP A 61 -9.26 39.54 -3.02
C ASP A 61 -10.41 39.13 -2.09
N ALA A 62 -10.06 38.86 -0.84
CA ALA A 62 -10.99 38.57 0.24
C ALA A 62 -11.66 39.86 0.70
N LEU A 63 -12.99 39.95 0.54
CA LEU A 63 -13.81 40.95 1.23
C LEU A 63 -14.28 40.40 2.60
N PRO A 64 -14.35 41.26 3.64
CA PRO A 64 -14.54 40.84 5.02
C PRO A 64 -16.02 40.65 5.37
N LEU A 65 -16.32 39.68 6.25
CA LEU A 65 -17.61 39.60 6.96
C LEU A 65 -17.39 39.77 8.48
N PRO A 66 -18.34 40.40 9.19
CA PRO A 66 -18.03 41.22 10.36
C PRO A 66 -17.90 40.43 11.67
N HIS A 67 -17.02 40.93 12.52
CA HIS A 67 -16.99 40.65 13.94
C HIS A 67 -18.29 41.13 14.63
N VAL A 68 -18.92 40.23 15.39
CA VAL A 68 -19.71 40.60 16.56
C VAL A 68 -18.82 40.32 17.76
N GLY A 69 -18.37 41.41 18.39
CA GLY A 69 -17.54 41.37 19.58
C GLY A 69 -18.34 41.09 20.85
N LEU A 70 -17.65 40.54 21.84
CA LEU A 70 -17.82 40.96 23.22
C LEU A 70 -16.42 41.16 23.83
N ASN A 71 -16.26 42.37 24.34
CA ASN A 71 -15.08 42.97 24.96
C ASN A 71 -14.79 42.41 26.35
N GLY A 72 -13.57 42.72 26.83
CA GLY A 72 -13.21 42.83 28.25
C GLY A 72 -11.98 41.97 28.58
N GLU A 73 -10.76 42.51 28.44
CA GLU A 73 -9.94 43.09 29.54
C GLU A 73 -9.38 41.98 30.46
N GLU A 74 -8.11 41.92 30.88
CA GLU A 74 -6.96 42.81 30.89
C GLU A 74 -5.76 41.99 31.41
N SER A 75 -4.52 42.25 30.92
CA SER A 75 -3.21 42.07 31.59
C SER A 75 -2.80 40.65 32.09
N GLY A 76 -1.55 40.22 32.15
CA GLY A 76 -0.24 40.83 31.97
C GLY A 76 0.81 39.71 32.11
N ALA A 77 2.03 40.00 31.69
CA ALA A 77 3.19 39.11 31.78
C ALA A 77 3.48 38.66 33.23
N VAL A 78 4.10 37.48 33.42
CA VAL A 78 5.31 37.26 34.25
C VAL A 78 5.75 35.80 34.24
N THR A 79 7.06 35.67 34.35
CA THR A 79 8.04 34.59 34.25
C THR A 79 7.94 33.40 35.22
N ASN A 80 8.71 32.36 34.85
CA ASN A 80 9.06 31.16 35.60
C ASN A 80 9.48 31.37 37.08
N ALA A 81 9.21 30.30 37.85
CA ALA A 81 9.80 29.85 39.13
C ALA A 81 9.12 30.26 40.45
N GLN A 82 8.40 29.31 41.09
CA GLN A 82 8.82 28.69 42.37
C GLN A 82 7.84 27.62 42.87
N ARG A 83 8.41 26.59 43.49
CA ARG A 83 7.82 25.40 44.10
C ARG A 83 7.14 25.69 45.45
N GLN A 84 6.13 24.84 45.77
CA GLN A 84 5.63 24.44 47.10
C GLN A 84 4.77 25.49 47.85
N ARG A 85 3.61 25.20 48.45
CA ARG A 85 3.12 23.96 49.09
C ARG A 85 1.62 24.11 49.49
N LEU A 86 0.95 22.96 49.67
CA LEU A 86 -0.34 22.70 50.37
C LEU A 86 -1.63 23.20 49.66
N GLY A 87 -2.67 22.42 49.40
CA GLY A 87 -2.98 21.01 49.68
C GLY A 87 -4.49 20.76 49.47
N GLY A 88 -4.89 19.52 49.14
CA GLY A 88 -6.27 19.03 49.30
C GLY A 88 -6.98 18.49 48.05
N ASP A 89 -6.91 17.16 47.91
CA ASP A 89 -7.95 16.21 47.49
C ASP A 89 -8.57 16.24 46.07
N GLY A 90 -8.36 15.12 45.34
CA GLY A 90 -9.17 14.75 44.18
C GLY A 90 -8.49 13.76 43.22
N CYS A 91 -8.55 12.46 43.54
CA CYS A 91 -8.01 11.33 42.78
C CYS A 91 -8.40 11.25 41.29
N PHE A 92 -7.42 11.03 40.41
CA PHE A 92 -7.46 10.00 39.35
C PHE A 92 -6.05 9.42 39.21
N GLN A 93 -5.93 8.15 39.61
CA GLN A 93 -4.67 7.44 39.79
C GLN A 93 -4.28 6.73 38.49
N VAL A 94 -3.09 7.06 37.99
CA VAL A 94 -2.34 6.32 36.98
C VAL A 94 -1.73 5.09 37.68
N CYS A 95 -1.87 3.90 37.09
CA CYS A 95 -1.21 2.67 37.56
C CYS A 95 0.24 2.60 37.03
N PRO A 96 1.23 2.42 37.92
CA PRO A 96 2.56 1.92 37.58
C PRO A 96 2.74 0.51 38.13
N GLU A 97 2.92 -0.51 37.29
CA GLU A 97 3.44 -1.81 37.73
C GLU A 97 3.90 -2.62 36.51
N LEU A 98 5.21 -2.84 36.39
CA LEU A 98 5.87 -4.12 36.10
C LEU A 98 7.29 -3.91 35.52
N LEU A 99 8.23 -3.74 36.44
CA LEU A 99 9.62 -4.16 36.28
C LEU A 99 9.88 -5.21 37.38
N LEU A 100 10.56 -6.30 36.98
CA LEU A 100 11.15 -7.40 37.77
C LEU A 100 10.33 -8.69 37.97
N ASN A 101 10.70 -9.73 37.21
CA ASN A 101 11.30 -10.93 37.79
C ASN A 101 12.22 -11.64 36.77
N LEU A 102 13.51 -11.67 37.10
CA LEU A 102 14.58 -12.50 36.54
C LEU A 102 14.62 -13.84 37.32
N PRO A 103 15.21 -14.92 36.77
CA PRO A 103 15.85 -15.95 37.59
C PRO A 103 17.34 -15.63 37.82
N GLU A 104 17.72 -15.51 39.10
CA GLU A 104 19.07 -15.63 39.67
C GLU A 104 19.73 -16.99 39.28
N THR A 105 21.05 -17.24 39.16
CA THR A 105 22.38 -16.67 39.54
C THR A 105 23.49 -17.59 38.90
N PRO A 106 24.83 -17.40 39.08
CA PRO A 106 25.61 -16.27 39.59
C PRO A 106 26.74 -15.77 38.64
N VAL A 107 27.25 -14.59 39.02
CA VAL A 107 28.41 -13.87 38.51
C VAL A 107 29.72 -14.62 38.78
N ASN A 108 30.60 -14.69 37.77
CA ASN A 108 32.06 -14.51 37.91
C ASN A 108 32.67 -14.28 36.52
N ALA A 109 33.06 -13.03 36.24
CA ALA A 109 34.05 -12.71 35.20
C ALA A 109 35.46 -12.77 35.84
N PRO A 110 36.52 -13.02 35.07
CA PRO A 110 37.23 -11.86 34.52
C PRO A 110 37.80 -12.04 33.10
N ALA A 111 38.23 -10.89 32.56
CA ALA A 111 38.74 -10.62 31.23
C ALA A 111 39.94 -11.47 30.76
N HIS A 112 40.04 -11.72 29.44
CA HIS A 112 41.20 -11.41 28.58
C HIS A 112 41.05 -11.95 27.13
N GLN A 113 41.34 -11.07 26.17
CA GLN A 113 41.96 -11.20 24.82
C GLN A 113 41.63 -12.36 23.84
N PRO A 114 41.67 -12.07 22.52
CA PRO A 114 41.32 -13.02 21.46
C PRO A 114 42.52 -13.84 20.99
N GLY A 115 42.34 -15.15 20.77
CA GLY A 115 43.32 -15.96 20.04
C GLY A 115 43.21 -17.47 20.26
N GLN A 116 43.23 -18.19 19.13
CA GLN A 116 43.70 -19.56 18.93
C GLN A 116 42.82 -20.79 19.29
N GLN A 117 42.54 -21.53 18.21
CA GLN A 117 42.85 -22.96 17.99
C GLN A 117 42.22 -24.08 18.84
N GLN A 118 41.58 -24.98 18.07
CA GLN A 118 41.72 -26.45 18.07
C GLN A 118 40.98 -27.34 19.10
N ARG A 119 40.10 -28.17 18.51
CA ARG A 119 39.99 -29.65 18.59
C ARG A 119 39.78 -30.31 19.96
N ALA A 120 38.62 -30.97 20.12
CA ALA A 120 38.43 -32.45 20.11
C ALA A 120 38.10 -32.94 21.54
N HIS A 121 37.19 -33.88 21.85
CA HIS A 121 36.88 -35.23 21.35
C HIS A 121 35.42 -35.59 21.75
N GLN A 122 34.68 -36.45 21.05
CA GLN A 122 34.64 -37.92 21.30
C GLN A 122 34.07 -38.65 20.06
N ARG A 123 34.90 -39.47 19.39
CA ARG A 123 34.95 -40.96 19.36
C ARG A 123 33.90 -41.62 18.45
N VAL A 124 34.27 -42.05 17.22
CA VAL A 124 34.96 -43.32 16.79
C VAL A 124 33.95 -44.48 16.74
N THR A 125 33.61 -45.06 15.59
CA THR A 125 34.39 -46.13 14.91
C THR A 125 34.31 -46.13 13.36
N ASN A 126 35.43 -46.59 12.77
CA ASN A 126 35.82 -46.64 11.36
C ASN A 126 35.30 -47.88 10.60
N ALA A 127 35.22 -47.77 9.26
CA ALA A 127 35.94 -48.58 8.24
C ALA A 127 35.24 -48.42 6.86
N ALA A 128 35.86 -48.44 5.66
CA ALA A 128 37.20 -48.17 5.12
C ALA A 128 37.06 -48.27 3.57
N GLY A 129 37.82 -47.48 2.80
CA GLY A 129 38.32 -47.88 1.47
C GLY A 129 37.54 -47.47 0.20
N THR A 130 38.09 -46.50 -0.54
CA THR A 130 38.19 -46.52 -2.01
C THR A 130 39.67 -46.87 -2.37
N PRO A 131 40.11 -47.16 -3.62
CA PRO A 131 39.47 -46.98 -4.94
C PRO A 131 39.75 -48.08 -6.03
N SER A 132 39.23 -47.86 -7.24
CA SER A 132 39.82 -48.16 -8.57
C SER A 132 39.30 -49.33 -9.45
N ALA A 133 39.02 -48.93 -10.71
CA ALA A 133 39.28 -49.59 -12.01
C ALA A 133 38.58 -50.91 -12.42
N GLY A 134 37.79 -50.82 -13.52
CA GLY A 134 38.14 -51.56 -14.74
C GLY A 134 37.19 -52.64 -15.28
N ARG A 135 36.58 -52.33 -16.45
CA ARG A 135 36.29 -53.20 -17.63
C ARG A 135 35.04 -54.11 -17.65
N HIS A 136 34.14 -53.75 -18.59
CA HIS A 136 33.55 -54.53 -19.72
C HIS A 136 33.08 -56.00 -19.47
N ARG A 137 31.97 -56.53 -19.99
CA ARG A 137 31.19 -56.29 -21.24
C ARG A 137 29.96 -57.23 -21.29
N ALA A 138 29.11 -57.00 -22.31
CA ALA A 138 28.01 -57.82 -22.87
C ALA A 138 26.63 -57.60 -22.21
N GLY A 139 25.59 -57.07 -22.86
CA GLY A 139 25.10 -57.23 -24.25
C GLY A 139 23.94 -58.24 -24.21
N VAL A 140 22.68 -57.94 -24.58
CA VAL A 140 22.18 -57.78 -25.97
C VAL A 140 20.64 -57.51 -25.93
N PHE A 141 20.22 -56.37 -26.52
CA PHE A 141 19.04 -56.06 -27.40
C PHE A 141 17.56 -56.43 -27.05
N PRO A 142 16.53 -55.87 -27.74
CA PRO A 142 16.40 -54.60 -28.50
C PRO A 142 15.13 -53.76 -28.19
N ASN A 143 15.15 -52.53 -28.72
CA ASN A 143 14.02 -51.63 -28.95
C ASN A 143 12.88 -52.26 -29.77
N LEU A 144 11.64 -51.99 -29.34
CA LEU A 144 10.45 -51.87 -30.19
C LEU A 144 9.59 -50.70 -29.65
N ALA A 145 9.36 -49.70 -30.51
CA ALA A 145 8.50 -48.55 -30.25
C ALA A 145 7.02 -48.96 -30.13
N PRO A 146 6.16 -48.10 -29.54
CA PRO A 146 4.95 -47.77 -30.28
C PRO A 146 4.57 -46.28 -30.27
N ALA A 147 4.19 -45.84 -31.48
CA ALA A 147 3.15 -44.86 -31.80
C ALA A 147 3.25 -43.44 -31.23
N ALA A 148 3.84 -42.56 -32.04
CA ALA A 148 3.57 -41.13 -32.00
C ALA A 148 2.12 -40.85 -32.46
N PHE A 149 1.28 -40.35 -31.55
CA PHE A 149 0.09 -39.58 -31.91
C PHE A 149 0.46 -38.10 -31.93
N ARG A 150 0.77 -37.58 -33.12
CA ARG A 150 0.90 -36.14 -33.36
C ARG A 150 -0.50 -35.55 -33.52
N PHE A 151 -0.96 -34.76 -32.54
CA PHE A 151 -1.97 -33.74 -32.81
C PHE A 151 -1.25 -32.48 -33.31
N ASN A 152 -1.22 -32.30 -34.63
CA ASN A 152 -0.93 -31.01 -35.24
C ASN A 152 -2.18 -30.13 -35.09
N PHE A 153 -2.16 -29.18 -34.16
CA PHE A 153 -2.94 -27.95 -34.30
C PHE A 153 -2.00 -26.88 -34.87
N PRO A 154 -2.27 -26.31 -36.06
CA PRO A 154 -1.57 -25.12 -36.48
C PRO A 154 -2.13 -23.95 -35.67
N VAL A 155 -1.42 -23.55 -34.61
CA VAL A 155 -1.65 -22.23 -33.99
C VAL A 155 -0.72 -21.26 -34.70
N GLN A 156 -1.22 -20.64 -35.77
CA GLN A 156 -0.65 -19.41 -36.28
C GLN A 156 -0.82 -18.35 -35.18
N PHE A 157 0.29 -17.89 -34.62
CA PHE A 157 0.29 -16.64 -33.84
C PHE A 157 0.11 -15.50 -34.84
N ASP A 158 -1.09 -14.94 -34.88
CA ASP A 158 -1.31 -13.63 -35.48
C ASP A 158 -0.59 -12.60 -34.59
N SER A 159 0.42 -11.94 -35.13
CA SER A 159 1.28 -10.97 -34.45
C SER A 159 0.60 -9.61 -34.18
N HIS A 160 -0.73 -9.59 -34.08
CA HIS A 160 -1.54 -8.40 -33.82
C HIS A 160 -2.58 -8.63 -32.71
N ALA A 161 -2.19 -9.25 -31.60
CA ALA A 161 -3.03 -9.35 -30.40
C ALA A 161 -2.48 -8.44 -29.29
N THR A 162 -3.08 -7.25 -29.16
CA THR A 162 -2.84 -6.33 -28.03
C THR A 162 -3.30 -6.94 -26.68
N PRO A 163 -2.67 -6.59 -25.53
CA PRO A 163 -2.92 -7.20 -24.22
C PRO A 163 -4.35 -7.01 -23.62
N GLY A 164 -5.26 -6.32 -24.29
CA GLY A 164 -6.63 -6.03 -23.80
C GLY A 164 -7.69 -7.09 -24.10
N SER A 165 -7.39 -8.11 -24.92
CA SER A 165 -8.38 -9.07 -25.42
C SER A 165 -8.80 -10.14 -24.40
N GLY A 166 -7.90 -10.54 -23.48
CA GLY A 166 -8.19 -11.57 -22.47
C GLY A 166 -9.27 -11.18 -21.46
N ILE A 167 -9.26 -9.93 -20.98
CA ILE A 167 -10.26 -9.40 -20.03
C ILE A 167 -11.62 -9.24 -20.70
N MET A 168 -11.65 -8.77 -21.95
CA MET A 168 -12.89 -8.69 -22.72
C MET A 168 -13.47 -10.06 -23.03
N TYR A 169 -12.66 -11.09 -23.30
CA TYR A 169 -13.14 -12.47 -23.48
C TYR A 169 -13.65 -13.10 -22.18
N LEU A 170 -13.01 -12.81 -21.03
CA LEU A 170 -13.48 -13.26 -19.72
C LEU A 170 -14.81 -12.60 -19.34
N LEU A 171 -14.95 -11.30 -19.60
CA LEU A 171 -16.20 -10.55 -19.43
C LEU A 171 -17.29 -11.02 -20.39
N ARG A 172 -16.96 -11.33 -21.65
CA ARG A 172 -17.89 -11.93 -22.62
C ARG A 172 -18.35 -13.31 -22.16
N SER A 173 -17.47 -14.11 -21.58
CA SER A 173 -17.78 -15.45 -21.07
C SER A 173 -18.59 -15.39 -19.77
N LEU A 174 -18.40 -14.37 -18.94
CA LEU A 174 -19.23 -14.08 -17.76
C LEU A 174 -20.61 -13.49 -18.13
N CYS A 175 -20.73 -12.83 -19.28
CA CYS A 175 -21.99 -12.29 -19.79
C CYS A 175 -22.78 -13.29 -20.67
N ILE A 176 -22.15 -14.34 -21.19
CA ILE A 176 -22.80 -15.39 -21.99
C ILE A 176 -23.04 -16.61 -21.10
N LEU A 177 -24.07 -16.52 -20.25
CA LEU A 177 -24.79 -17.73 -19.85
C LEU A 177 -25.57 -18.24 -21.08
N PRO A 178 -25.61 -19.55 -21.37
CA PRO A 178 -26.30 -20.05 -22.55
C PRO A 178 -27.78 -19.68 -22.53
N SER A 179 -28.26 -19.09 -23.61
CA SER A 179 -29.67 -18.80 -23.83
C SER A 179 -30.36 -20.11 -24.22
N TYR A 180 -31.05 -20.74 -23.27
CA TYR A 180 -31.95 -21.84 -23.61
C TYR A 180 -33.30 -21.28 -24.05
N ARG A 181 -33.62 -21.45 -25.34
CA ARG A 181 -35.00 -21.42 -25.83
C ARG A 181 -35.64 -22.75 -25.43
N SER A 182 -36.76 -22.71 -24.71
CA SER A 182 -37.65 -23.86 -24.64
C SER A 182 -39.07 -23.43 -25.00
N GLY A 183 -39.59 -24.04 -26.07
CA GLY A 183 -40.99 -23.98 -26.45
C GLY A 183 -41.90 -24.70 -25.45
N TRP A 184 -43.17 -24.35 -25.59
CA TRP A 184 -44.40 -24.84 -24.95
C TRP A 184 -44.47 -26.33 -24.58
N MET A 185 -45.00 -26.66 -23.40
CA MET A 185 -46.39 -27.16 -23.18
C MET A 185 -46.67 -27.49 -21.69
N LEU A 186 -47.96 -27.47 -21.38
CA LEU A 186 -48.67 -27.37 -20.09
C LEU A 186 -48.56 -28.60 -19.15
N THR A 187 -48.79 -28.42 -17.85
CA THR A 187 -50.07 -28.77 -17.16
C THR A 187 -50.06 -28.34 -15.69
N THR A 188 -51.20 -27.78 -15.27
CA THR A 188 -51.63 -27.40 -13.92
C THR A 188 -51.84 -28.60 -12.99
N GLY A 189 -51.59 -28.43 -11.69
CA GLY A 189 -52.09 -29.33 -10.66
C GLY A 189 -51.39 -29.21 -9.30
N GLU A 190 -52.17 -28.77 -8.30
CA GLU A 190 -52.00 -28.99 -6.85
C GLU A 190 -50.95 -28.20 -6.05
N GLN A 191 -51.49 -27.34 -5.17
CA GLN A 191 -50.97 -26.84 -3.89
C GLN A 191 -49.46 -26.92 -3.65
N GLY A 192 -48.69 -26.20 -4.47
CA GLY A 192 -47.28 -25.93 -4.24
C GLY A 192 -47.09 -24.65 -3.44
N VAL A 193 -46.26 -24.73 -2.38
CA VAL A 193 -45.58 -23.58 -1.75
C VAL A 193 -45.22 -22.54 -2.83
N PRO A 194 -45.48 -21.23 -2.63
CA PRO A 194 -45.14 -20.25 -3.65
C PRO A 194 -43.62 -20.21 -3.81
N VAL A 195 -43.14 -20.95 -4.81
CA VAL A 195 -41.84 -20.70 -5.43
C VAL A 195 -42.01 -19.36 -6.14
N PRO A 196 -41.26 -18.30 -5.78
CA PRO A 196 -41.33 -17.06 -6.53
C PRO A 196 -41.11 -17.40 -8.01
N PRO A 197 -41.89 -16.80 -8.93
CA PRO A 197 -41.78 -17.11 -10.34
C PRO A 197 -40.31 -17.00 -10.74
N ALA A 198 -39.79 -18.01 -11.44
CA ALA A 198 -38.47 -17.96 -12.03
C ALA A 198 -38.42 -16.69 -12.87
N HIS A 199 -37.80 -15.63 -12.35
CA HIS A 199 -37.59 -14.41 -13.10
C HIS A 199 -36.84 -14.84 -14.35
N SER A 200 -37.45 -14.62 -15.52
CA SER A 200 -36.87 -14.98 -16.80
C SER A 200 -35.39 -14.61 -16.78
N HIS A 201 -34.51 -15.57 -17.07
CA HIS A 201 -33.09 -15.32 -17.30
C HIS A 201 -32.93 -14.56 -18.64
N SER A 202 -33.69 -13.48 -18.82
CA SER A 202 -33.55 -12.54 -19.90
C SER A 202 -32.17 -11.89 -19.78
N GLN A 203 -31.54 -11.65 -20.93
CA GLN A 203 -30.27 -10.94 -20.97
C GLN A 203 -30.36 -9.65 -20.15
N PRO A 204 -29.28 -9.25 -19.46
CA PRO A 204 -29.29 -7.98 -18.74
C PRO A 204 -29.71 -6.88 -19.72
N GLY A 205 -30.87 -6.27 -19.48
CA GLY A 205 -31.35 -5.17 -20.30
C GLY A 205 -30.27 -4.09 -20.34
N ARG A 206 -30.08 -3.44 -21.49
CA ARG A 206 -28.95 -2.53 -21.78
C ARG A 206 -28.57 -1.62 -20.61
N ILE A 207 -29.55 -1.10 -19.87
CA ILE A 207 -29.37 -0.23 -18.70
C ILE A 207 -28.56 -0.86 -17.55
N ALA A 208 -28.77 -2.13 -17.17
CA ALA A 208 -27.95 -2.70 -16.08
C ALA A 208 -26.60 -3.19 -16.55
N THR A 209 -26.47 -3.55 -17.82
CA THR A 209 -25.14 -3.79 -18.39
C THR A 209 -24.34 -2.50 -18.33
N ALA A 210 -24.92 -1.37 -18.76
CA ALA A 210 -24.31 -0.06 -18.62
C ALA A 210 -24.02 0.31 -17.15
N GLY A 211 -24.98 0.07 -16.25
CA GLY A 211 -24.79 0.30 -14.81
C GLY A 211 -23.65 -0.54 -14.21
N LEU A 212 -23.58 -1.83 -14.51
CA LEU A 212 -22.49 -2.70 -14.06
C LEU A 212 -21.14 -2.26 -14.64
N LEU A 213 -21.09 -1.89 -15.92
CA LEU A 213 -19.87 -1.37 -16.55
C LEU A 213 -19.43 -0.06 -15.89
N ALA A 214 -20.36 0.85 -15.56
CA ALA A 214 -20.05 2.08 -14.84
C ALA A 214 -19.52 1.79 -13.42
N LEU A 215 -20.07 0.80 -12.71
CA LEU A 215 -19.57 0.37 -11.40
C LEU A 215 -18.19 -0.29 -11.49
N ILE A 216 -17.93 -1.08 -12.53
CA ILE A 216 -16.60 -1.64 -12.79
C ILE A 216 -15.62 -0.51 -13.07
N LEU A 217 -15.98 0.47 -13.91
CA LEU A 217 -15.14 1.64 -14.20
C LEU A 217 -14.85 2.45 -12.93
N ALA A 218 -15.86 2.75 -12.11
CA ALA A 218 -15.66 3.38 -10.81
C ALA A 218 -14.74 2.55 -9.91
N GLY A 219 -14.93 1.22 -9.89
CA GLY A 219 -14.08 0.29 -9.17
C GLY A 219 -12.62 0.27 -9.65
N VAL A 220 -12.39 0.42 -10.96
CA VAL A 220 -11.07 0.57 -11.60
C VAL A 220 -10.42 1.85 -11.13
N VAL A 221 -11.11 2.99 -11.23
CA VAL A 221 -10.62 4.30 -10.79
C VAL A 221 -10.18 4.24 -9.32
N MET A 222 -11.05 3.75 -8.42
CA MET A 222 -10.73 3.64 -6.99
C MET A 222 -9.50 2.76 -6.67
N ARG A 223 -9.20 1.76 -7.51
CA ARG A 223 -8.11 0.79 -7.27
C ARG A 223 -6.81 1.14 -7.99
N LEU A 224 -6.89 1.89 -9.09
CA LEU A 224 -5.75 2.19 -9.95
C LEU A 224 -5.35 3.67 -9.99
N ILE A 225 -6.04 4.57 -9.28
CA ILE A 225 -5.50 5.92 -9.04
C ILE A 225 -4.16 5.80 -8.31
N MET A 226 -3.13 6.47 -8.85
CA MET A 226 -1.74 6.50 -8.34
C MET A 226 -1.22 5.09 -8.02
N PRO A 227 -1.14 4.23 -9.05
CA PRO A 227 -0.87 2.82 -8.86
C PRO A 227 0.59 2.63 -8.49
N GLY A 228 0.85 2.16 -7.26
CA GLY A 228 2.21 1.95 -6.75
C GLY A 228 2.71 3.03 -5.78
N GLU A 229 1.98 4.14 -5.62
CA GLU A 229 2.32 5.23 -4.69
C GLU A 229 1.42 5.26 -3.44
N HIS A 230 0.19 4.76 -3.54
CA HIS A 230 -0.74 4.70 -2.40
C HIS A 230 -1.25 3.27 -2.16
N PRO A 231 -0.92 2.64 -1.01
CA PRO A 231 -0.04 3.14 0.05
C PRO A 231 1.44 3.22 -0.39
N TYR A 232 2.21 4.16 0.14
CA TYR A 232 3.61 4.33 -0.27
C TYR A 232 4.49 3.23 0.33
N GLY A 233 5.52 2.79 -0.41
CA GLY A 233 6.39 1.68 -0.01
C GLY A 233 5.84 0.29 -0.37
N LEU A 234 6.61 -0.75 -0.02
CA LEU A 234 6.26 -2.16 -0.21
C LEU A 234 6.34 -2.90 1.13
N TYR A 235 5.19 -3.38 1.62
CA TYR A 235 5.14 -4.11 2.87
C TYR A 235 5.96 -5.40 2.81
N GLN A 236 6.53 -5.83 3.94
CA GLN A 236 7.40 -7.00 4.00
C GLN A 236 6.74 -8.27 3.41
N ASP A 237 5.49 -8.56 3.76
CA ASP A 237 4.78 -9.73 3.21
C ASP A 237 4.52 -9.60 1.70
N GLU A 238 4.27 -8.39 1.19
CA GLU A 238 4.13 -8.14 -0.25
C GLU A 238 5.45 -8.47 -0.96
N ALA A 239 6.57 -8.01 -0.42
CA ALA A 239 7.90 -8.24 -0.98
C ALA A 239 8.29 -9.72 -0.95
N ILE A 240 7.99 -10.46 0.13
CA ILE A 240 8.25 -11.91 0.18
C ILE A 240 7.35 -12.65 -0.82
N ASN A 241 6.10 -12.24 -1.02
CA ASN A 241 5.26 -12.80 -2.10
C ASN A 241 5.88 -12.51 -3.48
N GLY A 242 6.44 -11.31 -3.67
CA GLY A 242 7.17 -10.94 -4.88
C GLY A 242 8.40 -11.80 -5.12
N LEU A 243 9.19 -12.11 -4.09
CA LEU A 243 10.36 -12.99 -4.20
C LEU A 243 9.97 -14.44 -4.56
N ASP A 244 8.89 -14.94 -3.98
CA ASP A 244 8.34 -16.24 -4.37
C ASP A 244 7.84 -16.23 -5.82
N ALA A 245 7.22 -15.12 -6.25
CA ALA A 245 6.78 -14.92 -7.63
C ALA A 245 7.96 -14.88 -8.62
N VAL A 246 9.09 -14.27 -8.24
CA VAL A 246 10.34 -14.33 -9.02
C VAL A 246 10.85 -15.76 -9.12
N SER A 247 10.85 -16.52 -8.02
CA SER A 247 11.25 -17.94 -8.04
C SER A 247 10.38 -18.77 -8.99
N VAL A 248 9.09 -18.45 -9.11
CA VAL A 248 8.19 -19.08 -10.09
C VAL A 248 8.58 -18.73 -11.52
N LEU A 249 8.90 -17.47 -11.80
CA LEU A 249 9.39 -17.03 -13.12
C LEU A 249 10.73 -17.69 -13.49
N GLU A 250 11.55 -18.03 -12.51
CA GLU A 250 12.81 -18.78 -12.67
C GLU A 250 12.60 -20.30 -12.84
N GLY A 251 11.36 -20.79 -12.81
CA GLY A 251 11.01 -22.18 -13.09
C GLY A 251 10.58 -23.02 -11.88
N ALA A 252 10.45 -22.42 -10.69
CA ALA A 252 9.88 -23.11 -9.55
C ALA A 252 8.36 -23.31 -9.69
N HIS A 253 7.87 -24.53 -9.43
CA HIS A 253 6.44 -24.85 -9.50
C HIS A 253 5.91 -25.47 -8.19
N PRO A 254 6.08 -24.80 -7.03
CA PRO A 254 5.62 -25.35 -5.77
C PRO A 254 4.08 -25.35 -5.69
N LEU A 255 3.53 -26.40 -5.07
CA LEU A 255 2.10 -26.48 -4.72
C LEU A 255 1.80 -25.88 -3.34
N TYR A 256 2.84 -25.50 -2.59
CA TYR A 256 2.77 -24.80 -1.32
C TYR A 256 4.08 -24.07 -1.06
N PHE A 257 4.02 -22.80 -0.66
CA PHE A 257 5.19 -21.97 -0.42
C PHE A 257 5.50 -21.95 1.08
N PRO A 258 6.63 -22.53 1.54
CA PRO A 258 6.89 -22.72 2.97
C PRO A 258 7.32 -21.42 3.69
N ALA A 259 7.90 -20.46 2.96
CA ALA A 259 8.33 -19.20 3.54
C ALA A 259 7.14 -18.38 4.09
N ASN A 260 7.44 -17.44 4.99
CA ASN A 260 6.46 -16.59 5.70
C ASN A 260 5.28 -17.37 6.30
N ASN A 261 5.60 -18.44 7.04
CA ASN A 261 4.66 -19.29 7.76
C ASN A 261 3.66 -20.08 6.89
N GLY A 262 4.06 -20.42 5.66
CA GLY A 262 3.26 -21.27 4.78
C GLY A 262 2.14 -20.51 4.05
N ARG A 263 2.16 -20.55 2.73
CA ARG A 263 1.25 -19.77 1.86
C ARG A 263 0.71 -20.63 0.73
N GLU A 264 -0.57 -20.44 0.43
CA GLU A 264 -1.27 -21.12 -0.66
C GLU A 264 -0.91 -20.48 -2.01
N PRO A 265 -0.86 -21.28 -3.08
CA PRO A 265 -0.07 -20.89 -4.24
C PRO A 265 -0.80 -19.99 -5.25
N PHE A 266 -2.14 -19.95 -5.27
CA PHE A 266 -2.89 -19.29 -6.36
C PHE A 266 -2.46 -17.84 -6.56
N PHE A 267 -2.42 -17.08 -5.46
CA PHE A 267 -2.12 -15.66 -5.53
C PHE A 267 -0.67 -15.39 -5.96
N ILE A 268 0.26 -16.27 -5.59
CA ILE A 268 1.68 -16.14 -5.97
C ILE A 268 1.86 -16.42 -7.46
N TYR A 269 1.16 -17.39 -8.04
CA TYR A 269 1.18 -17.61 -9.49
C TYR A 269 0.56 -16.44 -10.26
N LEU A 270 -0.54 -15.87 -9.78
CA LEU A 270 -1.11 -14.66 -10.37
C LEU A 270 -0.13 -13.48 -10.26
N MET A 271 0.55 -13.35 -9.12
CA MET A 271 1.58 -12.33 -8.90
C MET A 271 2.81 -12.55 -9.80
N ALA A 272 3.23 -13.79 -10.04
CA ALA A 272 4.31 -14.10 -10.97
C ALA A 272 3.96 -13.61 -12.38
N ALA A 273 2.72 -13.81 -12.84
CA ALA A 273 2.27 -13.28 -14.11
C ALA A 273 2.31 -11.75 -14.15
N THR A 274 1.85 -11.05 -13.10
CA THR A 274 1.86 -9.57 -13.09
C THR A 274 3.27 -8.99 -12.91
N VAL A 275 4.14 -9.62 -12.13
CA VAL A 275 5.57 -9.26 -12.02
C VAL A 275 6.30 -9.53 -13.34
N GLY A 276 5.96 -10.59 -14.05
CA GLY A 276 6.49 -10.85 -15.39
C GLY A 276 6.09 -9.79 -16.43
N LEU A 277 4.91 -9.17 -16.26
CA LEU A 277 4.40 -8.12 -17.17
C LEU A 277 4.90 -6.71 -16.81
N PHE A 278 4.94 -6.36 -15.52
CA PHE A 278 5.25 -5.00 -15.03
C PHE A 278 6.63 -4.88 -14.37
N GLY A 279 7.43 -5.96 -14.41
CA GLY A 279 8.71 -6.05 -13.73
C GLY A 279 8.60 -6.17 -12.20
N ARG A 280 9.77 -6.20 -11.56
CA ARG A 280 9.91 -6.26 -10.09
C ARG A 280 9.67 -4.86 -9.48
N THR A 281 8.41 -4.43 -9.53
CA THR A 281 7.95 -3.11 -9.07
C THR A 281 6.81 -3.24 -8.05
N THR A 282 6.50 -2.16 -7.33
CA THR A 282 5.32 -2.13 -6.42
C THR A 282 4.03 -2.36 -7.19
N LEU A 283 3.93 -1.83 -8.41
CA LEU A 283 2.82 -2.08 -9.34
C LEU A 283 2.72 -3.56 -9.70
N GLY A 284 3.83 -4.21 -10.07
CA GLY A 284 3.83 -5.63 -10.45
C GLY A 284 3.26 -6.55 -9.37
N VAL A 285 3.54 -6.27 -8.10
CA VAL A 285 3.01 -7.03 -6.96
C VAL A 285 1.52 -6.72 -6.71
N ARG A 286 1.14 -5.45 -6.74
CA ARG A 286 -0.22 -5.00 -6.38
C ARG A 286 -1.25 -5.20 -7.49
N ALA A 287 -0.82 -5.29 -8.74
CA ALA A 287 -1.69 -5.60 -9.87
C ALA A 287 -2.46 -6.93 -9.67
N ALA A 288 -1.83 -7.94 -9.05
CA ALA A 288 -2.48 -9.21 -8.74
C ALA A 288 -3.71 -9.01 -7.82
N ALA A 289 -3.57 -8.17 -6.80
CA ALA A 289 -4.66 -7.83 -5.89
C ALA A 289 -5.75 -6.99 -6.56
N ALA A 290 -5.35 -6.02 -7.39
CA ALA A 290 -6.29 -5.19 -8.14
C ALA A 290 -7.15 -6.04 -9.09
N ILE A 291 -6.57 -7.01 -9.79
CA ILE A 291 -7.29 -7.95 -10.67
C ILE A 291 -8.31 -8.75 -9.86
N CYS A 292 -7.92 -9.37 -8.75
CA CYS A 292 -8.84 -10.11 -7.90
C CYS A 292 -9.98 -9.23 -7.35
N GLY A 293 -9.66 -8.04 -6.88
CA GLY A 293 -10.63 -7.07 -6.39
C GLY A 293 -11.65 -6.64 -7.46
N LEU A 294 -11.18 -6.36 -8.67
CA LEU A 294 -12.03 -5.97 -9.81
C LEU A 294 -12.92 -7.11 -10.28
N LEU A 295 -12.40 -8.34 -10.34
CA LEU A 295 -13.18 -9.53 -10.69
C LEU A 295 -14.21 -9.91 -9.61
N THR A 296 -13.98 -9.48 -8.36
CA THR A 296 -14.96 -9.71 -7.27
C THR A 296 -16.24 -8.88 -7.49
N LEU A 297 -16.18 -7.72 -8.15
CA LEU A 297 -17.36 -6.88 -8.44
C LEU A 297 -18.42 -7.60 -9.32
N PRO A 298 -18.09 -8.14 -10.52
CA PRO A 298 -19.05 -8.91 -11.30
C PRO A 298 -19.41 -10.25 -10.64
N ALA A 299 -18.52 -10.87 -9.86
CA ALA A 299 -18.86 -12.07 -9.09
C ALA A 299 -19.90 -11.79 -8.00
N ALA A 300 -19.78 -10.66 -7.28
CA ALA A 300 -20.76 -10.19 -6.31
C ALA A 300 -22.09 -9.80 -6.98
N TYR A 301 -22.05 -9.20 -8.17
CA TYR A 301 -23.25 -8.97 -8.99
C TYR A 301 -23.98 -10.28 -9.31
N LEU A 302 -23.25 -11.30 -9.78
CA LEU A 302 -23.82 -12.61 -10.11
C LEU A 302 -24.45 -13.27 -8.87
N LEU A 303 -23.74 -13.23 -7.74
CA LEU A 303 -24.22 -13.74 -6.47
C LEU A 303 -25.50 -13.01 -6.02
N GLY A 304 -25.49 -11.68 -5.99
CA GLY A 304 -26.67 -10.89 -5.60
C GLY A 304 -27.85 -11.07 -6.55
N ARG A 305 -27.59 -11.20 -7.86
CA ARG A 305 -28.63 -11.48 -8.86
C ARG A 305 -29.28 -12.84 -8.67
N THR A 306 -28.51 -13.85 -8.30
CA THR A 306 -29.00 -15.22 -8.14
C THR A 306 -29.69 -15.43 -6.79
N TRP A 307 -29.20 -14.79 -5.72
CA TRP A 307 -29.79 -14.93 -4.38
C TRP A 307 -30.97 -13.99 -4.14
N GLY A 308 -31.00 -12.84 -4.81
CA GLY A 308 -32.11 -11.90 -4.79
C GLY A 308 -32.63 -11.68 -6.19
N ASN A 309 -32.40 -10.47 -6.71
CA ASN A 309 -32.83 -10.05 -8.02
C ASN A 309 -31.72 -9.20 -8.69
N ARG A 310 -31.96 -8.76 -9.92
CA ARG A 310 -31.03 -7.93 -10.68
C ARG A 310 -30.59 -6.66 -9.94
N GLN A 311 -31.50 -6.05 -9.19
CA GLN A 311 -31.22 -4.85 -8.42
C GLN A 311 -30.33 -5.15 -7.21
N VAL A 312 -30.59 -6.22 -6.46
CA VAL A 312 -29.70 -6.71 -5.38
C VAL A 312 -28.29 -6.98 -5.92
N GLY A 313 -28.16 -7.54 -7.13
CA GLY A 313 -26.88 -7.72 -7.80
C GLY A 313 -26.16 -6.39 -8.04
N LEU A 314 -26.84 -5.39 -8.60
CA LEU A 314 -26.26 -4.05 -8.82
C LEU A 314 -25.87 -3.37 -7.50
N LEU A 315 -26.72 -3.46 -6.48
CA LEU A 315 -26.44 -2.89 -5.15
C LEU A 315 -25.24 -3.56 -4.49
N SER A 316 -25.11 -4.88 -4.61
CA SER A 316 -23.97 -5.63 -4.06
C SER A 316 -22.67 -5.22 -4.74
N ALA A 317 -22.67 -5.06 -6.07
CA ALA A 317 -21.52 -4.56 -6.81
C ALA A 317 -21.20 -3.10 -6.45
N ALA A 318 -22.21 -2.23 -6.31
CA ALA A 318 -22.02 -0.83 -5.96
C ALA A 318 -21.44 -0.64 -4.55
N ILE A 319 -22.01 -1.34 -3.56
CA ILE A 319 -21.51 -1.35 -2.18
C ILE A 319 -20.07 -1.84 -2.18
N LEU A 320 -19.77 -2.96 -2.84
CA LEU A 320 -18.42 -3.54 -2.84
C LEU A 320 -17.39 -2.70 -3.62
N ALA A 321 -17.83 -1.94 -4.64
CA ALA A 321 -16.98 -1.03 -5.41
C ALA A 321 -16.49 0.14 -4.54
N GLY A 322 -17.37 0.69 -3.68
CA GLY A 322 -17.10 1.79 -2.77
C GLY A 322 -16.75 1.40 -1.33
N LEU A 323 -16.77 0.12 -0.97
CA LEU A 323 -16.47 -0.36 0.38
C LEU A 323 -14.97 -0.20 0.68
N LEU A 324 -14.62 0.66 1.66
CA LEU A 324 -13.23 0.97 1.99
C LEU A 324 -12.38 -0.29 2.21
N TRP A 325 -12.87 -1.25 3.00
CA TRP A 325 -12.12 -2.46 3.30
C TRP A 325 -11.76 -3.25 2.03
N HIS A 326 -12.70 -3.40 1.09
CA HIS A 326 -12.44 -4.13 -0.14
C HIS A 326 -11.58 -3.32 -1.12
N VAL A 327 -11.74 -1.99 -1.20
CA VAL A 327 -10.85 -1.10 -1.96
C VAL A 327 -9.42 -1.22 -1.44
N HIS A 328 -9.23 -1.12 -0.13
CA HIS A 328 -7.94 -1.25 0.53
C HIS A 328 -7.27 -2.60 0.26
N LEU A 329 -8.01 -3.69 0.46
CA LEU A 329 -7.52 -5.05 0.21
C LEU A 329 -7.18 -5.31 -1.26
N SER A 330 -7.77 -4.54 -2.19
CA SER A 330 -7.46 -4.59 -3.63
C SER A 330 -6.25 -3.73 -4.03
N ARG A 331 -5.71 -2.91 -3.11
CA ARG A 331 -4.57 -2.01 -3.34
C ARG A 331 -3.29 -2.47 -2.65
N ILE A 332 -3.37 -3.48 -1.80
CA ILE A 332 -2.22 -4.15 -1.17
C ILE A 332 -2.11 -5.57 -1.72
N GLY A 333 -0.89 -6.01 -2.03
CA GLY A 333 -0.53 -7.33 -2.57
C GLY A 333 -0.71 -8.50 -1.59
N PHE A 334 -1.87 -8.60 -0.96
CA PHE A 334 -2.23 -9.68 -0.04
C PHE A 334 -3.11 -10.74 -0.69
N ARG A 335 -2.74 -12.00 -0.49
CA ARG A 335 -3.49 -13.18 -0.96
C ARG A 335 -4.95 -13.22 -0.53
N ALA A 336 -5.29 -12.62 0.61
CA ALA A 336 -6.65 -12.61 1.17
C ALA A 336 -7.71 -12.02 0.23
N VAL A 337 -7.34 -11.11 -0.69
CA VAL A 337 -8.25 -10.53 -1.69
C VAL A 337 -8.81 -11.55 -2.69
N SER A 338 -8.12 -12.68 -2.90
CA SER A 338 -8.57 -13.71 -3.83
C SER A 338 -9.69 -14.59 -3.24
N LEU A 339 -9.79 -14.71 -1.92
CA LEU A 339 -10.84 -15.50 -1.27
C LEU A 339 -12.26 -14.96 -1.54
N PRO A 340 -12.55 -13.65 -1.43
CA PRO A 340 -13.84 -13.08 -1.82
C PRO A 340 -14.26 -13.44 -3.24
N LEU A 341 -13.34 -13.38 -4.22
CA LEU A 341 -13.62 -13.71 -5.61
C LEU A 341 -14.12 -15.16 -5.75
N PHE A 342 -13.34 -16.12 -5.27
CA PHE A 342 -13.70 -17.54 -5.38
C PHE A 342 -14.92 -17.90 -4.53
N GLY A 343 -15.08 -17.28 -3.36
CA GLY A 343 -16.29 -17.43 -2.54
C GLY A 343 -17.54 -16.94 -3.26
N ALA A 344 -17.51 -15.75 -3.86
CA ALA A 344 -18.63 -15.21 -4.63
C ALA A 344 -18.95 -16.06 -5.87
N LEU A 345 -17.94 -16.51 -6.61
CA LEU A 345 -18.11 -17.39 -7.77
C LEU A 345 -18.70 -18.75 -7.37
N ALA A 346 -18.19 -19.39 -6.33
CA ALA A 346 -18.68 -20.67 -5.84
C ALA A 346 -20.16 -20.59 -5.41
N LEU A 347 -20.52 -19.59 -4.61
CA LEU A 347 -21.88 -19.40 -4.12
C LEU A 347 -22.84 -18.94 -5.22
N GLY A 348 -22.39 -18.07 -6.13
CA GLY A 348 -23.20 -17.54 -7.22
C GLY A 348 -23.48 -18.57 -8.30
N LEU A 349 -22.44 -19.29 -8.76
CA LEU A 349 -22.59 -20.39 -9.72
C LEU A 349 -23.34 -21.57 -9.09
N GLY A 350 -23.12 -21.87 -7.81
CA GLY A 350 -23.81 -22.94 -7.11
C GLY A 350 -25.31 -22.66 -6.98
N ALA A 351 -25.67 -21.43 -6.60
CA ALA A 351 -27.07 -21.01 -6.57
C ALA A 351 -27.71 -21.03 -7.96
N TYR A 352 -27.01 -20.51 -8.97
CA TYR A 352 -27.49 -20.56 -10.36
C TYR A 352 -27.70 -22.00 -10.84
N GLY A 353 -26.71 -22.88 -10.65
CA GLY A 353 -26.77 -24.29 -11.06
C GLY A 353 -27.92 -25.04 -10.39
N LEU A 354 -28.19 -24.77 -9.12
CA LEU A 354 -29.34 -25.36 -8.42
C LEU A 354 -30.68 -24.80 -8.91
N GLN A 355 -30.78 -23.49 -9.17
CA GLN A 355 -32.01 -22.86 -9.65
C GLN A 355 -32.35 -23.29 -11.09
N ALA A 356 -31.38 -23.16 -12.00
CA ALA A 356 -31.51 -23.48 -13.42
C ALA A 356 -31.39 -24.98 -13.73
N ARG A 357 -31.09 -25.81 -12.71
CA ARG A 357 -30.74 -27.24 -12.86
C ARG A 357 -29.59 -27.47 -13.86
N ASP A 358 -28.64 -26.56 -13.89
CA ASP A 358 -27.47 -26.63 -14.77
C ASP A 358 -26.31 -27.33 -14.08
N ARG A 359 -25.98 -28.53 -14.58
CA ARG A 359 -24.84 -29.32 -14.13
C ARG A 359 -23.49 -28.62 -14.38
N ARG A 360 -23.34 -27.89 -15.49
CA ARG A 360 -22.07 -27.23 -15.83
C ARG A 360 -21.78 -26.11 -14.85
N ALA A 361 -22.79 -25.29 -14.54
CA ALA A 361 -22.68 -24.29 -13.50
C ALA A 361 -22.31 -24.89 -12.14
N MET A 362 -22.88 -26.06 -11.80
CA MET A 362 -22.56 -26.73 -10.53
C MET A 362 -21.15 -27.32 -10.49
N VAL A 363 -20.64 -27.85 -11.61
CA VAL A 363 -19.23 -28.24 -11.73
C VAL A 363 -18.32 -27.02 -11.61
N GLY A 364 -18.65 -25.91 -12.28
CA GLY A 364 -17.92 -24.64 -12.17
C GLY A 364 -17.91 -24.09 -10.75
N ALA A 365 -19.03 -24.19 -10.03
CA ALA A 365 -19.12 -23.84 -8.62
C ALA A 365 -18.23 -24.71 -7.73
N GLY A 366 -18.19 -26.02 -7.99
CA GLY A 366 -17.29 -26.96 -7.31
C GLY A 366 -15.82 -26.63 -7.54
N ILE A 367 -15.42 -26.38 -8.79
CA ILE A 367 -14.05 -25.97 -9.14
C ILE A 367 -13.68 -24.65 -8.44
N ALA A 368 -14.54 -23.63 -8.53
CA ALA A 368 -14.31 -22.35 -7.86
C ALA A 368 -14.20 -22.51 -6.33
N TYR A 369 -15.04 -23.35 -5.73
CA TYR A 369 -14.97 -23.68 -4.31
C TYR A 369 -13.67 -24.37 -3.95
N GLY A 370 -13.24 -25.35 -4.75
CA GLY A 370 -11.98 -26.04 -4.49
C GLY A 370 -10.75 -25.14 -4.66
N LEU A 371 -10.75 -24.27 -5.67
CA LEU A 371 -9.72 -23.25 -5.86
C LEU A 371 -9.68 -22.23 -4.71
N SER A 372 -10.78 -22.01 -3.98
CA SER A 372 -10.78 -21.15 -2.80
C SER A 372 -9.80 -21.63 -1.72
N PHE A 373 -9.50 -22.93 -1.63
CA PHE A 373 -8.50 -23.45 -0.68
C PHE A 373 -7.06 -23.08 -1.07
N TYR A 374 -6.82 -22.66 -2.31
CA TYR A 374 -5.51 -22.21 -2.78
C TYR A 374 -5.30 -20.70 -2.57
N THR A 375 -6.26 -20.00 -1.96
CA THR A 375 -6.26 -18.54 -1.80
C THR A 375 -5.73 -18.08 -0.45
N TYR A 376 -6.47 -18.38 0.63
CA TYR A 376 -6.22 -17.83 1.95
C TYR A 376 -6.73 -18.77 3.06
N LEU A 377 -6.07 -18.72 4.22
CA LEU A 377 -6.29 -19.65 5.34
C LEU A 377 -7.76 -19.78 5.82
N PRO A 378 -8.54 -18.69 5.95
CA PRO A 378 -9.94 -18.72 6.34
C PRO A 378 -10.85 -19.56 5.43
N ALA A 379 -10.43 -19.90 4.21
CA ALA A 379 -11.15 -20.84 3.35
C ALA A 379 -11.43 -22.18 4.06
N ARG A 380 -10.60 -22.57 5.03
CA ARG A 380 -10.76 -23.78 5.84
C ARG A 380 -12.02 -23.80 6.72
N PHE A 381 -12.65 -22.66 6.98
CA PHE A 381 -13.92 -22.56 7.72
C PHE A 381 -15.15 -22.69 6.80
N THR A 382 -14.96 -22.59 5.48
CA THR A 382 -16.06 -22.70 4.52
C THR A 382 -16.78 -24.06 4.50
N PRO A 383 -16.13 -25.23 4.78
CA PRO A 383 -16.86 -26.49 4.89
C PRO A 383 -17.93 -26.44 5.98
N LEU A 384 -17.62 -25.84 7.12
CA LEU A 384 -18.58 -25.64 8.21
C LEU A 384 -19.73 -24.72 7.76
N ALA A 385 -19.43 -23.62 7.05
CA ALA A 385 -20.44 -22.72 6.53
C ALA A 385 -21.39 -23.44 5.55
N LEU A 386 -20.85 -24.17 4.58
CA LEU A 386 -21.63 -24.93 3.61
C LEU A 386 -22.42 -26.07 4.27
N ALA A 387 -21.86 -26.75 5.28
CA ALA A 387 -22.56 -27.78 6.03
C ALA A 387 -23.78 -27.22 6.78
N LEU A 388 -23.63 -26.08 7.45
CA LEU A 388 -24.74 -25.41 8.14
C LEU A 388 -25.79 -24.86 7.17
N MET A 389 -25.36 -24.32 6.02
CA MET A 389 -26.27 -23.90 4.94
C MET A 389 -27.06 -25.09 4.36
N LEU A 390 -26.39 -26.23 4.15
CA LEU A 390 -27.04 -27.46 3.69
C LEU A 390 -28.01 -28.01 4.75
N ALA A 391 -27.61 -28.02 6.02
CA ALA A 391 -28.46 -28.44 7.13
C ALA A 391 -29.72 -27.57 7.23
N TYR A 392 -29.57 -26.24 7.17
CA TYR A 392 -30.70 -25.32 7.10
C TYR A 392 -31.63 -25.65 5.93
N GLY A 393 -31.07 -25.87 4.73
CA GLY A 393 -31.84 -26.24 3.55
C GLY A 393 -32.52 -27.61 3.69
N LEU A 394 -31.90 -28.59 4.33
CA LEU A 394 -32.48 -29.92 4.56
C LEU A 394 -33.60 -29.89 5.60
N ILE A 395 -33.59 -28.95 6.55
CA ILE A 395 -34.65 -28.77 7.55
C ILE A 395 -35.85 -28.05 6.93
N TRP A 396 -35.64 -26.94 6.22
CA TRP A 396 -36.73 -26.06 5.77
C TRP A 396 -37.12 -26.22 4.30
N HIS A 397 -36.25 -26.76 3.47
CA HIS A 397 -36.40 -26.84 2.00
C HIS A 397 -36.03 -28.23 1.44
N ARG A 398 -36.30 -29.28 2.23
CA ARG A 398 -35.86 -30.67 1.99
C ARG A 398 -36.25 -31.21 0.61
N GLU A 399 -37.48 -30.95 0.16
CA GLU A 399 -38.02 -31.50 -1.10
C GLU A 399 -37.36 -30.84 -2.30
N TRP A 400 -37.09 -29.54 -2.19
CA TRP A 400 -36.37 -28.79 -3.22
C TRP A 400 -34.93 -29.28 -3.40
N LEU A 401 -34.24 -29.62 -2.30
CA LEU A 401 -32.88 -30.18 -2.32
C LEU A 401 -32.84 -31.64 -2.78
N ARG A 402 -33.78 -32.48 -2.34
CA ARG A 402 -33.86 -33.89 -2.76
C ARG A 402 -33.95 -34.02 -4.27
N GLY A 403 -34.75 -33.16 -4.92
CA GLY A 403 -34.86 -33.09 -6.38
C GLY A 403 -33.63 -32.55 -7.11
N ARG A 404 -32.57 -32.14 -6.38
CA ARG A 404 -31.32 -31.55 -6.91
C ARG A 404 -30.07 -32.24 -6.37
N ARG A 405 -30.22 -33.39 -5.70
CA ARG A 405 -29.11 -34.12 -5.06
C ARG A 405 -27.98 -34.46 -6.03
N GLU A 406 -28.29 -34.83 -7.28
CA GLU A 406 -27.26 -35.13 -8.28
C GLU A 406 -26.40 -33.92 -8.60
N LEU A 407 -26.98 -32.72 -8.65
CA LEU A 407 -26.24 -31.49 -8.89
C LEU A 407 -25.28 -31.22 -7.72
N LEU A 408 -25.74 -31.38 -6.49
CA LEU A 408 -24.90 -31.25 -5.30
C LEU A 408 -23.73 -32.26 -5.33
N VAL A 409 -23.97 -33.49 -5.78
CA VAL A 409 -22.90 -34.50 -5.97
C VAL A 409 -21.90 -34.04 -7.04
N TRP A 410 -22.35 -33.55 -8.20
CA TRP A 410 -21.46 -33.03 -9.24
C TRP A 410 -20.59 -31.86 -8.75
N GLY A 411 -21.18 -30.93 -8.00
CA GLY A 411 -20.44 -29.83 -7.39
C GLY A 411 -19.46 -30.31 -6.33
N GLY A 412 -19.87 -31.25 -5.46
CA GLY A 412 -19.02 -31.83 -4.43
C GLY A 412 -17.83 -32.60 -5.00
N VAL A 413 -18.05 -33.44 -6.02
CA VAL A 413 -16.98 -34.17 -6.70
C VAL A 413 -16.01 -33.21 -7.38
N ALA A 414 -16.51 -32.19 -8.09
CA ALA A 414 -15.66 -31.19 -8.73
C ALA A 414 -14.81 -30.40 -7.71
N ALA A 415 -15.39 -30.06 -6.55
CA ALA A 415 -14.67 -29.44 -5.45
C ALA A 415 -13.56 -30.35 -4.89
N LEU A 416 -13.88 -31.61 -4.61
CA LEU A 416 -12.90 -32.57 -4.09
C LEU A 416 -11.74 -32.76 -5.06
N LEU A 417 -12.02 -32.89 -6.36
CA LEU A 417 -10.98 -33.02 -7.40
C LEU A 417 -10.09 -31.78 -7.48
N ALA A 418 -10.66 -30.58 -7.37
CA ALA A 418 -9.89 -29.34 -7.37
C ALA A 418 -9.01 -29.20 -6.10
N ILE A 419 -9.51 -29.62 -4.93
CA ILE A 419 -8.78 -29.56 -3.65
C ILE A 419 -7.68 -30.63 -3.56
N LEU A 420 -7.85 -31.76 -4.26
CA LEU A 420 -7.03 -32.97 -4.11
C LEU A 420 -5.51 -32.73 -4.11
N PRO A 421 -4.91 -31.95 -5.03
CA PRO A 421 -3.46 -31.69 -5.01
C PRO A 421 -2.99 -31.03 -3.71
N LEU A 422 -3.67 -29.98 -3.25
CA LEU A 422 -3.32 -29.29 -2.01
C LEU A 422 -3.58 -30.15 -0.78
N ALA A 423 -4.67 -30.94 -0.78
CA ALA A 423 -4.94 -31.91 0.28
C ALA A 423 -3.81 -32.95 0.39
N GLY A 424 -3.27 -33.44 -0.74
CA GLY A 424 -2.12 -34.34 -0.75
C GLY A 424 -0.89 -33.73 -0.06
N VAL A 425 -0.60 -32.45 -0.31
CA VAL A 425 0.49 -31.73 0.36
C VAL A 425 0.21 -31.57 1.86
N ALA A 426 -1.02 -31.22 2.24
CA ALA A 426 -1.41 -31.05 3.64
C ALA A 426 -1.31 -32.36 4.44
N ILE A 427 -1.67 -33.49 3.83
CA ILE A 427 -1.53 -34.83 4.44
C ILE A 427 -0.06 -35.23 4.56
N ALA A 428 0.75 -34.95 3.53
CA ALA A 428 2.17 -35.31 3.53
C ALA A 428 3.01 -34.45 4.48
N ARG A 429 2.63 -33.18 4.71
CA ARG A 429 3.40 -32.20 5.50
C ARG A 429 2.50 -31.38 6.43
N PRO A 430 1.83 -32.02 7.41
CA PRO A 430 0.84 -31.35 8.25
C PRO A 430 1.44 -30.22 9.09
N ALA A 431 2.67 -30.39 9.60
CA ALA A 431 3.35 -29.38 10.40
C ALA A 431 3.53 -28.05 9.65
N VAL A 432 3.83 -28.12 8.35
CA VAL A 432 4.05 -26.94 7.50
C VAL A 432 2.73 -26.21 7.18
N VAL A 433 1.61 -26.94 7.12
CA VAL A 433 0.29 -26.41 6.71
C VAL A 433 -0.56 -25.96 7.91
N LEU A 434 -0.36 -26.56 9.09
CA LEU A 434 -1.15 -26.33 10.31
C LEU A 434 -0.41 -25.53 11.39
N GLY A 435 0.92 -25.41 11.34
CA GLY A 435 1.74 -24.87 12.43
C GLY A 435 1.36 -23.47 12.92
N ARG A 436 0.92 -22.57 12.03
CA ARG A 436 0.58 -21.17 12.39
C ARG A 436 -0.75 -21.03 13.14
N SER A 437 -1.72 -21.92 12.89
CA SER A 437 -3.09 -21.78 13.41
C SER A 437 -3.16 -21.88 14.94
N GLY A 438 -2.23 -22.62 15.56
CA GLY A 438 -2.17 -22.79 17.01
C GLY A 438 -1.55 -21.62 17.76
N GLN A 439 -0.64 -20.88 17.13
CA GLN A 439 0.13 -19.82 17.80
C GLN A 439 -0.71 -18.55 18.05
N VAL A 440 -1.62 -18.22 17.12
CA VAL A 440 -2.41 -16.98 17.15
C VAL A 440 -3.80 -17.17 17.77
N ALA A 441 -4.13 -18.40 18.19
CA ALA A 441 -5.46 -18.73 18.67
C ALA A 441 -5.63 -18.32 20.14
N ILE A 442 -6.85 -17.92 20.51
CA ILE A 442 -7.18 -17.46 21.89
C ILE A 442 -6.90 -18.51 22.97
N TRP A 443 -6.72 -19.78 22.60
CA TRP A 443 -6.35 -20.86 23.52
C TRP A 443 -4.90 -20.75 24.02
N ASN A 444 -4.05 -19.98 23.33
CA ASN A 444 -2.67 -19.75 23.73
C ASN A 444 -2.64 -18.87 24.99
N GLU A 445 -1.97 -19.36 26.04
CA GLU A 445 -1.86 -18.69 27.34
C GLU A 445 -1.20 -17.31 27.24
N SER A 446 -0.30 -17.12 26.28
CA SER A 446 0.31 -15.80 25.99
C SER A 446 -0.69 -14.75 25.47
N ILE A 447 -1.83 -15.18 24.92
CA ILE A 447 -2.87 -14.30 24.38
C ILE A 447 -3.99 -14.10 25.41
N ASN A 448 -4.43 -15.16 26.07
CA ASN A 448 -5.54 -15.08 27.03
C ASN A 448 -5.11 -14.66 28.44
N HIS A 449 -3.82 -14.73 28.77
CA HIS A 449 -3.26 -14.41 30.09
C HIS A 449 -4.00 -15.12 31.25
N GLY A 450 -4.52 -16.34 31.01
CA GLY A 450 -5.32 -17.12 31.97
C GLY A 450 -6.83 -16.82 31.97
N ASP A 451 -7.31 -15.80 31.27
CA ASP A 451 -8.74 -15.42 31.15
C ASP A 451 -9.30 -15.76 29.75
N LEU A 452 -9.49 -17.06 29.49
CA LEU A 452 -10.10 -17.51 28.23
C LEU A 452 -11.55 -17.03 28.04
N PRO A 453 -12.47 -17.13 29.03
CA PRO A 453 -13.86 -16.72 28.84
C PRO A 453 -14.01 -15.21 28.60
N GLY A 454 -13.30 -14.37 29.36
CA GLY A 454 -13.32 -12.93 29.16
C GLY A 454 -12.67 -12.55 27.83
N THR A 455 -11.59 -13.21 27.42
CA THR A 455 -10.96 -12.98 26.11
C THR A 455 -11.90 -13.37 24.96
N ALA A 456 -12.61 -14.50 25.07
CA ALA A 456 -13.60 -14.91 24.09
C ALA A 456 -14.76 -13.91 23.99
N LEU A 457 -15.29 -13.43 25.12
CA LEU A 457 -16.36 -12.44 25.15
C LEU A 457 -15.91 -11.10 24.54
N ARG A 458 -14.73 -10.59 24.92
CA ARG A 458 -14.14 -9.37 24.35
C ARG A 458 -13.96 -9.50 22.84
N SER A 459 -13.42 -10.63 22.38
CA SER A 459 -13.21 -10.90 20.95
C SER A 459 -14.52 -11.00 20.18
N ALA A 460 -15.55 -11.62 20.77
CA ALA A 460 -16.89 -11.68 20.19
C ALA A 460 -17.53 -10.30 20.07
N LEU A 461 -17.50 -9.49 21.13
CA LEU A 461 -18.06 -8.13 21.13
C LEU A 461 -17.34 -7.22 20.11
N ARG A 462 -16.01 -7.32 20.03
CA ARG A 462 -15.21 -6.58 19.04
C ARG A 462 -15.49 -7.04 17.60
N THR A 463 -15.62 -8.35 17.39
CA THR A 463 -15.99 -8.92 16.08
C THR A 463 -17.39 -8.50 15.65
N LEU A 464 -18.37 -8.46 16.56
CA LEU A 464 -19.71 -7.95 16.27
C LEU A 464 -19.71 -6.43 16.03
N GLY A 465 -18.92 -5.69 16.81
CA GLY A 465 -18.74 -4.25 16.66
C GLY A 465 -18.06 -3.85 15.34
N MET A 466 -17.35 -4.76 14.69
CA MET A 466 -16.61 -4.48 13.46
C MET A 466 -17.50 -4.02 12.29
N PHE A 467 -18.76 -4.46 12.27
CA PHE A 467 -19.68 -4.13 11.18
C PHE A 467 -20.16 -2.67 11.23
N THR A 468 -20.31 -2.07 12.42
CA THR A 468 -21.03 -0.79 12.58
C THR A 468 -20.41 0.19 13.57
N TRP A 469 -19.57 -0.26 14.50
CA TRP A 469 -19.07 0.56 15.61
C TRP A 469 -17.56 0.81 15.53
N ARG A 470 -16.75 -0.25 15.62
CA ARG A 470 -15.28 -0.14 15.65
C ARG A 470 -14.64 -1.30 14.90
N GLY A 471 -13.93 -0.99 13.84
CA GLY A 471 -13.23 -1.96 12.99
C GLY A 471 -11.81 -2.27 13.43
N ASP A 472 -11.05 -2.89 12.53
CA ASP A 472 -9.66 -3.27 12.73
C ASP A 472 -8.78 -2.02 12.88
N THR A 473 -7.91 -2.02 13.90
CA THR A 473 -6.97 -0.94 14.21
C THR A 473 -5.64 -1.11 13.52
N ILE A 474 -5.39 -2.25 12.86
CA ILE A 474 -4.17 -2.53 12.14
C ILE A 474 -4.16 -1.77 10.82
N TRP A 475 -3.21 -0.84 10.70
CA TRP A 475 -3.14 0.12 9.60
C TRP A 475 -2.98 -0.54 8.24
N ARG A 476 -2.38 -1.73 8.15
CA ARG A 476 -2.23 -2.43 6.86
C ARG A 476 -3.49 -3.16 6.40
N HIS A 477 -4.53 -3.29 7.23
CA HIS A 477 -5.78 -3.97 6.85
C HIS A 477 -6.95 -3.01 6.66
N ASN A 478 -6.90 -1.85 7.30
CA ASN A 478 -8.00 -0.90 7.33
C ASN A 478 -7.54 0.48 7.80
N VAL A 479 -8.39 1.47 7.55
CA VAL A 479 -8.30 2.76 8.25
C VAL A 479 -8.56 2.53 9.76
N PRO A 480 -7.69 2.99 10.69
CA PRO A 480 -7.59 2.37 12.02
C PRO A 480 -8.82 2.56 12.92
N GLY A 481 -9.63 1.52 13.09
CA GLY A 481 -10.85 1.58 13.88
C GLY A 481 -12.11 1.96 13.08
N ARG A 482 -11.99 2.30 11.79
CA ARG A 482 -13.15 2.53 10.92
C ARG A 482 -13.96 1.23 10.78
N PRO A 483 -15.27 1.19 11.08
CA PRO A 483 -16.09 0.00 10.89
C PRO A 483 -16.21 -0.38 9.40
N ILE A 484 -16.65 -1.62 9.12
CA ILE A 484 -16.85 -2.10 7.74
C ILE A 484 -17.82 -1.18 7.00
N PHE A 485 -18.96 -0.88 7.61
CA PHE A 485 -19.97 -0.02 7.01
C PHE A 485 -19.91 1.37 7.64
N ASP A 486 -19.94 2.40 6.79
CA ASP A 486 -20.22 3.76 7.23
C ASP A 486 -21.65 3.84 7.81
N PRO A 487 -22.01 4.92 8.55
CA PRO A 487 -23.31 5.02 9.21
C PRO A 487 -24.52 4.77 8.30
N LEU A 488 -24.46 5.14 7.02
CA LEU A 488 -25.58 4.94 6.08
C LEU A 488 -25.77 3.46 5.74
N LEU A 489 -24.67 2.79 5.38
CA LEU A 489 -24.69 1.36 5.10
C LEU A 489 -24.87 0.51 6.36
N ALA A 490 -24.46 1.01 7.54
CA ALA A 490 -24.65 0.34 8.82
C ALA A 490 -26.14 0.19 9.16
N VAL A 491 -26.94 1.23 8.94
CA VAL A 491 -28.41 1.16 9.12
C VAL A 491 -29.03 0.13 8.18
N ALA A 492 -28.62 0.13 6.90
CA ALA A 492 -29.08 -0.86 5.94
C ALA A 492 -28.67 -2.29 6.33
N PHE A 493 -27.43 -2.47 6.82
CA PHE A 493 -26.93 -3.75 7.30
C PHE A 493 -27.74 -4.26 8.50
N LEU A 494 -27.95 -3.42 9.52
CA LEU A 494 -28.74 -3.77 10.70
C LEU A 494 -30.19 -4.11 10.30
N GLY A 495 -30.80 -3.33 9.40
CA GLY A 495 -32.11 -3.63 8.82
C GLY A 495 -32.13 -4.98 8.12
N GLY A 496 -31.08 -5.32 7.37
CA GLY A 496 -30.91 -6.62 6.72
C GLY A 496 -30.76 -7.78 7.71
N VAL A 497 -30.03 -7.59 8.81
CA VAL A 497 -29.91 -8.57 9.90
C VAL A 497 -31.27 -8.81 10.55
N VAL A 498 -32.00 -7.74 10.91
CA VAL A 498 -33.33 -7.82 11.52
C VAL A 498 -34.31 -8.53 10.58
N LEU A 499 -34.33 -8.16 9.29
CA LEU A 499 -35.16 -8.85 8.29
C LEU A 499 -34.77 -10.31 8.13
N GLY A 500 -33.47 -10.61 8.16
CA GLY A 500 -32.94 -11.96 8.04
C GLY A 500 -33.34 -12.86 9.19
N VAL A 501 -33.30 -12.37 10.42
CA VAL A 501 -33.76 -13.10 11.62
C VAL A 501 -35.28 -13.21 11.63
N ALA A 502 -36.01 -12.11 11.45
CA ALA A 502 -37.47 -12.09 11.52
C ALA A 502 -38.14 -12.91 10.41
N ARG A 503 -37.49 -13.05 9.25
CA ARG A 503 -38.02 -13.78 8.09
C ARG A 503 -37.10 -14.91 7.62
N TRP A 504 -36.32 -15.49 8.54
CA TRP A 504 -35.30 -16.50 8.22
C TRP A 504 -35.84 -17.72 7.46
N ARG A 505 -37.11 -18.11 7.63
CA ARG A 505 -37.75 -19.18 6.85
C ARG A 505 -38.32 -18.73 5.51
N LYS A 506 -38.71 -17.45 5.39
CA LYS A 506 -39.38 -16.90 4.20
C LYS A 506 -38.38 -16.31 3.21
N ARG A 507 -37.18 -15.91 3.66
CA ARG A 507 -36.12 -15.33 2.82
C ARG A 507 -34.81 -16.12 3.01
N PRO A 508 -34.66 -17.28 2.34
CA PRO A 508 -33.51 -18.16 2.52
C PRO A 508 -32.18 -17.46 2.19
N ALA A 509 -32.15 -16.55 1.22
CA ALA A 509 -30.96 -15.78 0.89
C ALA A 509 -30.37 -15.00 2.10
N LEU A 510 -31.22 -14.39 2.92
CA LEU A 510 -30.77 -13.69 4.13
C LEU A 510 -30.30 -14.68 5.20
N ALA A 511 -31.02 -15.78 5.42
CA ALA A 511 -30.62 -16.80 6.40
C ALA A 511 -29.27 -17.44 6.04
N LEU A 512 -29.09 -17.82 4.78
CA LEU A 512 -27.83 -18.33 4.25
C LEU A 512 -26.70 -17.30 4.36
N SER A 513 -27.01 -16.01 4.14
CA SER A 513 -26.02 -14.94 4.30
C SER A 513 -25.57 -14.80 5.75
N LEU A 514 -26.50 -14.83 6.71
CA LEU A 514 -26.20 -14.78 8.13
C LEU A 514 -25.37 -15.98 8.61
N ILE A 515 -25.68 -17.19 8.12
CA ILE A 515 -24.88 -18.40 8.42
C ILE A 515 -23.45 -18.22 7.92
N TRP A 516 -23.27 -17.80 6.67
CA TRP A 516 -21.95 -17.58 6.09
C TRP A 516 -21.14 -16.53 6.87
N VAL A 517 -21.75 -15.36 7.13
CA VAL A 517 -21.10 -14.26 7.87
C VAL A 517 -20.74 -14.69 9.29
N ALA A 518 -21.63 -15.41 9.99
CA ALA A 518 -21.36 -15.90 11.33
C ALA A 518 -20.17 -16.87 11.37
N VAL A 519 -20.14 -17.86 10.46
CA VAL A 519 -19.06 -18.86 10.43
C VAL A 519 -17.75 -18.24 9.97
N LEU A 520 -17.75 -17.39 8.94
CA LEU A 520 -16.52 -16.79 8.43
C LEU A 520 -16.02 -15.60 9.27
N SER A 521 -16.76 -15.24 10.34
CA SER A 521 -16.26 -14.38 11.42
C SER A 521 -15.51 -15.18 12.50
N LEU A 522 -15.60 -16.51 12.54
CA LEU A 522 -14.85 -17.33 13.51
C LEU A 522 -13.32 -17.17 13.42
N PRO A 523 -12.68 -17.07 12.24
CA PRO A 523 -11.23 -16.87 12.15
C PRO A 523 -10.73 -15.61 12.85
N THR A 524 -11.54 -14.55 12.92
CA THR A 524 -11.20 -13.34 13.68
C THR A 524 -11.63 -13.44 15.14
N LEU A 525 -12.73 -14.13 15.45
CA LEU A 525 -13.21 -14.27 16.82
C LEU A 525 -12.29 -15.15 17.66
N LEU A 526 -11.72 -16.19 17.05
CA LEU A 526 -10.88 -17.20 17.71
C LEU A 526 -9.39 -16.88 17.69
N ALA A 527 -9.00 -15.70 17.24
CA ALA A 527 -7.60 -15.30 17.13
C ALA A 527 -7.34 -13.98 17.86
N GLU A 528 -6.06 -13.71 18.15
CA GLU A 528 -5.60 -12.41 18.68
C GLU A 528 -6.05 -11.22 17.82
N ASP A 529 -5.97 -10.01 18.38
CA ASP A 529 -6.26 -8.76 17.67
C ASP A 529 -7.65 -8.67 17.03
N ALA A 530 -8.66 -9.31 17.62
CA ALA A 530 -10.04 -9.13 17.19
C ALA A 530 -10.47 -7.65 17.34
N PRO A 531 -11.10 -7.02 16.33
CA PRO A 531 -11.40 -7.60 15.01
C PRO A 531 -10.20 -7.49 14.05
N HIS A 532 -9.91 -8.56 13.32
CA HIS A 532 -8.81 -8.64 12.37
C HIS A 532 -9.36 -8.83 10.94
N PHE A 533 -9.33 -7.76 10.16
CA PHE A 533 -9.99 -7.70 8.84
C PHE A 533 -9.38 -8.69 7.86
N LEU A 534 -8.05 -8.85 7.81
CA LEU A 534 -7.45 -9.88 6.92
C LEU A 534 -8.01 -11.28 7.20
N ARG A 535 -8.14 -11.69 8.48
CA ARG A 535 -8.68 -12.99 8.90
C ARG A 535 -10.19 -13.10 8.61
N ALA A 536 -10.92 -12.00 8.66
CA ALA A 536 -12.34 -11.92 8.33
C ALA A 536 -12.64 -11.82 6.81
N ALA A 537 -11.64 -11.75 5.92
CA ALA A 537 -11.83 -11.50 4.49
C ALA A 537 -12.83 -12.45 3.79
N GLY A 538 -13.01 -13.68 4.29
CA GLY A 538 -14.03 -14.60 3.76
C GLY A 538 -15.47 -14.10 3.89
N VAL A 539 -15.75 -13.12 4.75
CA VAL A 539 -17.07 -12.52 4.97
C VAL A 539 -17.49 -11.60 3.80
N LEU A 540 -16.53 -10.93 3.15
CA LEU A 540 -16.75 -9.93 2.09
C LEU A 540 -17.70 -10.33 0.93
N PRO A 541 -17.65 -11.54 0.33
CA PRO A 541 -18.52 -11.87 -0.80
C PRO A 541 -20.01 -11.84 -0.44
N VAL A 542 -20.35 -12.11 0.83
CA VAL A 542 -21.74 -12.29 1.27
C VAL A 542 -22.21 -11.14 2.17
N VAL A 543 -21.31 -10.49 2.92
CA VAL A 543 -21.70 -9.42 3.85
C VAL A 543 -22.37 -8.24 3.16
N VAL A 544 -22.00 -7.95 1.91
CA VAL A 544 -22.60 -6.87 1.10
C VAL A 544 -24.01 -7.19 0.64
N LEU A 545 -24.41 -8.48 0.61
CA LEU A 545 -25.78 -8.88 0.27
C LEU A 545 -26.78 -8.45 1.33
N ILE A 546 -26.40 -8.43 2.59
CA ILE A 546 -27.29 -8.10 3.72
C ILE A 546 -27.85 -6.67 3.58
N PRO A 547 -27.03 -5.61 3.46
CA PRO A 547 -27.53 -4.27 3.21
C PRO A 547 -28.17 -4.14 1.83
N ALA A 548 -27.68 -4.82 0.78
CA ALA A 548 -28.27 -4.77 -0.55
C ALA A 548 -29.73 -5.29 -0.56
N LEU A 549 -29.98 -6.43 0.09
CA LEU A 549 -31.33 -7.02 0.24
C LEU A 549 -32.26 -6.15 1.10
N ALA A 550 -31.70 -5.44 2.09
CA ALA A 550 -32.46 -4.50 2.92
C ALA A 550 -32.86 -3.24 2.14
N LEU A 551 -31.92 -2.66 1.38
CA LEU A 551 -32.14 -1.48 0.55
C LEU A 551 -33.14 -1.78 -0.58
N ASP A 552 -33.03 -2.94 -1.21
CA ASP A 552 -33.99 -3.41 -2.21
C ASP A 552 -35.41 -3.53 -1.62
N ALA A 553 -35.54 -4.18 -0.45
CA ALA A 553 -36.82 -4.31 0.24
C ALA A 553 -37.38 -2.97 0.79
N ALA A 554 -36.52 -1.99 1.05
CA ALA A 554 -36.92 -0.64 1.43
C ALA A 554 -37.40 0.15 0.21
N LEU A 555 -36.69 0.04 -0.92
CA LEU A 555 -37.07 0.70 -2.16
C LEU A 555 -38.41 0.20 -2.68
N GLU A 556 -38.63 -1.13 -2.70
CA GLU A 556 -39.90 -1.73 -3.08
C GLU A 556 -41.06 -1.15 -2.27
N ARG A 557 -40.88 -0.92 -0.97
CA ARG A 557 -41.91 -0.31 -0.11
C ARG A 557 -42.12 1.17 -0.42
N LEU A 558 -41.05 1.94 -0.59
CA LEU A 558 -41.15 3.38 -0.85
C LEU A 558 -41.77 3.68 -2.21
N GLN A 559 -41.53 2.83 -3.22
CA GLN A 559 -42.15 2.95 -4.53
C GLN A 559 -43.66 2.68 -4.53
N THR A 560 -44.22 2.03 -3.50
CA THR A 560 -45.68 1.86 -3.38
C THR A 560 -46.40 3.15 -2.96
N VAL A 561 -45.67 4.19 -2.56
CA VAL A 561 -46.25 5.49 -2.18
C VAL A 561 -46.52 6.31 -3.44
N PRO A 562 -47.79 6.66 -3.76
CA PRO A 562 -48.17 7.26 -5.05
C PRO A 562 -47.47 8.57 -5.40
N CYS A 563 -47.09 9.35 -4.38
CA CYS A 563 -46.46 10.67 -4.55
C CYS A 563 -44.94 10.62 -4.68
N ALA A 564 -44.31 9.44 -4.54
CA ALA A 564 -42.85 9.34 -4.42
C ALA A 564 -42.11 9.46 -5.76
N GLY A 565 -42.74 9.15 -6.89
CA GLY A 565 -42.10 9.20 -8.21
C GLY A 565 -40.73 8.49 -8.23
N ARG A 566 -39.68 9.18 -8.71
CA ARG A 566 -38.29 8.68 -8.72
C ARG A 566 -37.46 9.08 -7.48
N LEU A 567 -38.07 9.72 -6.48
CA LEU A 567 -37.37 10.15 -5.27
C LEU A 567 -36.68 9.00 -4.51
N PRO A 568 -37.28 7.81 -4.37
CA PRO A 568 -36.62 6.70 -3.67
C PRO A 568 -35.36 6.21 -4.38
N GLU A 569 -35.35 6.20 -5.70
CA GLU A 569 -34.20 5.81 -6.53
C GLU A 569 -33.09 6.86 -6.45
N ALA A 570 -33.45 8.14 -6.53
CA ALA A 570 -32.52 9.25 -6.34
C ALA A 570 -31.89 9.23 -4.94
N GLY A 571 -32.68 8.97 -3.90
CA GLY A 571 -32.21 8.82 -2.53
C GLY A 571 -31.23 7.65 -2.35
N LEU A 572 -31.49 6.51 -3.01
CA LEU A 572 -30.59 5.36 -3.02
C LEU A 572 -29.27 5.66 -3.73
N ILE A 573 -29.30 6.34 -4.88
CA ILE A 573 -28.11 6.78 -5.59
C ILE A 573 -27.31 7.77 -4.74
N ALA A 574 -27.97 8.74 -4.11
CA ALA A 574 -27.34 9.71 -3.21
C ALA A 574 -26.67 9.00 -2.03
N LEU A 575 -27.35 8.04 -1.39
CA LEU A 575 -26.80 7.25 -0.28
C LEU A 575 -25.51 6.53 -0.70
N LEU A 576 -25.52 5.83 -1.84
CA LEU A 576 -24.35 5.10 -2.33
C LEU A 576 -23.22 6.05 -2.75
N THR A 577 -23.56 7.21 -3.31
CA THR A 577 -22.58 8.24 -3.71
C THR A 577 -21.94 8.88 -2.48
N ILE A 578 -22.70 9.19 -1.44
CA ILE A 578 -22.18 9.73 -0.17
C ILE A 578 -21.29 8.68 0.51
N SER A 579 -21.73 7.41 0.59
CA SER A 579 -20.91 6.32 1.15
C SER A 579 -19.59 6.15 0.39
N ALA A 580 -19.61 6.16 -0.95
CA ALA A 580 -18.40 6.13 -1.76
C ALA A 580 -17.52 7.37 -1.54
N GLY A 581 -18.13 8.56 -1.40
CA GLY A 581 -17.44 9.81 -1.08
C GLY A 581 -16.73 9.77 0.29
N LEU A 582 -17.34 9.15 1.31
CA LEU A 582 -16.70 8.90 2.61
C LEU A 582 -15.52 7.94 2.49
N THR A 583 -15.60 6.93 1.61
CA THR A 583 -14.44 6.09 1.30
C THR A 583 -13.33 6.86 0.61
N VAL A 584 -13.65 7.71 -0.38
CA VAL A 584 -12.65 8.55 -1.03
C VAL A 584 -11.99 9.49 -0.03
N ARG A 585 -12.78 10.17 0.81
CA ARG A 585 -12.30 11.09 1.84
C ARG A 585 -11.35 10.38 2.82
N ASP A 586 -11.77 9.26 3.42
CA ASP A 586 -10.97 8.62 4.46
C ASP A 586 -9.75 7.88 3.89
N TYR A 587 -9.84 7.40 2.65
CA TYR A 587 -8.74 6.68 2.02
C TYR A 587 -7.70 7.65 1.43
N PHE A 588 -8.13 8.62 0.62
CA PHE A 588 -7.26 9.52 -0.14
C PHE A 588 -7.08 10.92 0.48
N GLY A 589 -7.90 11.31 1.46
CA GLY A 589 -7.76 12.59 2.14
C GLY A 589 -6.42 12.68 2.86
N CYS A 590 -5.58 13.63 2.43
CA CYS A 590 -4.37 14.04 3.11
C CYS A 590 -4.56 15.50 3.52
N ARG A 591 -4.43 15.83 4.80
CA ARG A 591 -4.36 17.22 5.25
C ARG A 591 -2.99 17.45 5.90
N THR A 592 -2.08 18.03 5.12
CA THR A 592 -0.83 18.58 5.63
C THR A 592 -1.13 19.87 6.40
N GLY A 593 -1.08 19.80 7.73
CA GLY A 593 -1.11 20.98 8.61
C GLY A 593 -2.36 21.14 9.48
N GLY A 594 -2.15 21.11 10.81
CA GLY A 594 -3.11 21.62 11.81
C GLY A 594 -3.67 20.58 12.80
N ILE A 595 -3.10 20.60 14.02
CA ILE A 595 -3.59 20.14 15.34
C ILE A 595 -4.44 18.84 15.41
N PRO A 596 -4.04 17.83 16.21
CA PRO A 596 -4.83 16.62 16.41
C PRO A 596 -6.14 16.94 17.15
N SER A 597 -7.28 16.77 16.46
CA SER A 597 -8.60 16.66 17.09
C SER A 597 -9.13 15.24 16.94
N LEU A 598 -9.99 14.84 17.88
CA LEU A 598 -10.49 13.48 18.21
C LEU A 598 -11.21 12.67 17.09
N SER A 599 -10.90 12.88 15.81
CA SER A 599 -11.42 12.08 14.68
C SER A 599 -10.38 11.80 13.60
N GLY A 600 -9.15 11.44 14.01
CA GLY A 600 -8.00 11.20 13.13
C GLY A 600 -8.18 10.04 12.16
N PHE A 601 -8.51 10.35 10.91
CA PHE A 601 -8.51 9.42 9.79
C PHE A 601 -7.87 10.05 8.55
N ASP A 602 -6.53 10.05 8.53
CA ASP A 602 -5.67 10.51 7.44
C ASP A 602 -4.78 9.35 6.97
N TYR A 603 -5.18 8.65 5.90
CA TYR A 603 -4.64 7.31 5.62
C TYR A 603 -3.57 7.25 4.52
N ALA A 604 -3.82 7.66 3.28
CA ALA A 604 -2.90 7.36 2.16
C ALA A 604 -1.74 8.36 1.95
N GLY A 605 -1.91 9.65 2.28
CA GLY A 605 -0.90 10.68 2.00
C GLY A 605 0.23 10.77 3.03
N CYS A 606 -0.01 10.32 4.27
CA CYS A 606 0.97 10.45 5.37
C CYS A 606 1.98 9.29 5.45
N TYR A 607 1.88 8.24 4.62
CA TYR A 607 2.80 7.09 4.69
C TYR A 607 4.27 7.47 4.42
N ARG A 608 4.51 8.49 3.60
CA ARG A 608 5.87 8.96 3.27
C ARG A 608 6.43 9.91 4.35
N SER A 609 5.56 10.63 5.06
CA SER A 609 5.96 11.68 6.00
C SER A 609 5.95 11.24 7.47
N ASP A 610 5.33 10.10 7.80
CA ASP A 610 5.28 9.53 9.15
C ASP A 610 6.28 8.37 9.26
N PRO A 611 7.39 8.52 10.02
CA PRO A 611 8.43 7.50 10.16
C PRO A 611 7.93 6.14 10.69
N VAL A 612 6.86 6.14 11.48
CA VAL A 612 6.27 4.91 12.06
C VAL A 612 5.47 4.17 11.00
N ARG A 613 4.64 4.89 10.25
CA ARG A 613 3.88 4.31 9.11
C ARG A 613 4.82 3.83 8.02
N GLY A 614 5.82 4.64 7.74
CA GLY A 614 6.84 4.39 6.74
C GLY A 614 7.64 3.12 7.02
N TYR A 615 7.89 2.80 8.29
CA TYR A 615 8.59 1.58 8.69
C TYR A 615 7.84 0.30 8.26
N PHE A 616 6.54 0.21 8.56
CA PHE A 616 5.76 -0.99 8.23
C PHE A 616 5.74 -1.27 6.73
N PHE A 617 5.51 -0.24 5.92
CA PHE A 617 5.53 -0.35 4.46
C PHE A 617 6.94 -0.30 3.88
N GLN A 618 7.99 -0.34 4.71
CA GLN A 618 9.39 -0.26 4.30
C GLN A 618 9.62 0.84 3.23
N SER A 619 8.99 2.00 3.43
CA SER A 619 9.01 3.13 2.50
C SER A 619 10.44 3.63 2.26
N ALA A 620 11.20 3.84 3.33
CA ALA A 620 12.60 4.21 3.26
C ALA A 620 13.46 3.16 2.50
N ALA A 621 13.18 1.87 2.71
CA ALA A 621 13.88 0.81 1.99
C ALA A 621 13.46 0.71 0.51
N THR A 622 12.22 1.11 0.21
CA THR A 622 11.71 1.24 -1.16
C THR A 622 12.39 2.40 -1.89
N ASP A 623 12.60 3.54 -1.21
CA ASP A 623 13.35 4.69 -1.72
C ASP A 623 14.81 4.32 -1.98
N LEU A 624 15.45 3.64 -1.02
CA LEU A 624 16.79 3.08 -1.17
C LEU A 624 16.90 2.23 -2.43
N ALA A 625 16.00 1.27 -2.63
CA ALA A 625 16.05 0.38 -3.79
C ALA A 625 15.83 1.13 -5.11
N ARG A 626 14.96 2.16 -5.12
CA ARG A 626 14.74 3.02 -6.29
C ARG A 626 15.99 3.82 -6.61
N GLU A 627 16.59 4.47 -5.63
CA GLU A 627 17.82 5.25 -5.80
C GLU A 627 19.01 4.37 -6.21
N ALA A 628 19.12 3.17 -5.63
CA ALA A 628 20.12 2.19 -6.01
C ALA A 628 19.97 1.76 -7.47
N ASN A 629 18.75 1.46 -7.94
CA ASN A 629 18.53 1.12 -9.36
C ASN A 629 18.80 2.32 -10.31
N ALA A 630 18.58 3.56 -9.85
CA ALA A 630 18.77 4.77 -10.65
C ALA A 630 20.19 5.34 -10.59
N SER A 631 21.07 4.78 -9.76
CA SER A 631 22.45 5.24 -9.61
C SER A 631 23.29 5.06 -10.88
N GLU A 632 24.26 5.94 -11.10
CA GLU A 632 25.22 5.84 -12.21
C GLU A 632 26.55 5.23 -11.76
N GLY A 633 27.19 4.48 -12.66
CA GLY A 633 28.46 3.78 -12.42
C GLY A 633 28.42 2.83 -11.21
N THR A 634 29.55 2.55 -10.57
CA THR A 634 29.61 1.50 -9.55
C THR A 634 28.75 1.81 -8.33
N LEU A 635 27.90 0.85 -7.94
CA LEU A 635 27.06 0.93 -6.74
C LEU A 635 27.67 0.10 -5.60
N TYR A 636 28.08 0.77 -4.54
CA TYR A 636 28.43 0.15 -3.26
C TYR A 636 27.21 0.18 -2.34
N LEU A 637 26.74 -0.99 -1.91
CA LEU A 637 25.57 -1.13 -1.06
C LEU A 637 25.88 -2.01 0.15
N ASP A 638 25.58 -1.51 1.36
CA ASP A 638 25.69 -2.30 2.57
C ASP A 638 24.81 -3.56 2.47
N ARG A 639 25.42 -4.73 2.66
CA ARG A 639 24.75 -6.02 2.56
C ARG A 639 23.55 -6.14 3.51
N ARG A 640 23.56 -5.44 4.64
CA ARG A 640 22.45 -5.39 5.62
C ARG A 640 21.12 -5.03 4.95
N PHE A 641 21.12 -4.09 4.00
CA PHE A 641 19.88 -3.69 3.34
C PHE A 641 19.28 -4.84 2.54
N ARG A 642 20.11 -5.59 1.83
CA ARG A 642 19.68 -6.77 1.09
C ARG A 642 19.25 -7.87 2.07
N ASP A 643 20.02 -8.16 3.10
CA ASP A 643 19.74 -9.32 3.96
C ASP A 643 18.52 -9.11 4.87
N SER A 644 18.32 -7.89 5.38
CA SER A 644 17.28 -7.57 6.36
C SER A 644 15.97 -7.07 5.75
N PHE A 645 15.99 -6.48 4.54
CA PHE A 645 14.80 -5.88 3.92
C PHE A 645 14.35 -6.65 2.67
N PRO A 646 13.27 -7.46 2.78
CA PRO A 646 12.71 -8.16 1.62
C PRO A 646 12.28 -7.21 0.49
N SER A 647 11.85 -5.98 0.80
CA SER A 647 11.53 -4.96 -0.20
C SER A 647 12.76 -4.60 -1.06
N VAL A 648 13.93 -4.39 -0.45
CA VAL A 648 15.19 -4.14 -1.17
C VAL A 648 15.55 -5.34 -2.02
N ARG A 649 15.51 -6.56 -1.46
CA ARG A 649 15.79 -7.78 -2.23
C ARG A 649 14.87 -7.94 -3.43
N PHE A 650 13.60 -7.58 -3.31
CA PHE A 650 12.65 -7.69 -4.40
C PHE A 650 12.83 -6.58 -5.43
N LEU A 651 12.95 -5.32 -5.00
CA LEU A 651 12.95 -4.15 -5.87
C LEU A 651 14.32 -3.84 -6.48
N LEU A 652 15.43 -4.21 -5.83
CA LEU A 652 16.77 -4.07 -6.38
C LEU A 652 16.94 -5.09 -7.51
N THR A 653 16.89 -4.59 -8.75
CA THR A 653 17.02 -5.40 -9.97
C THR A 653 18.39 -5.25 -10.60
N ARG A 654 19.07 -4.14 -10.31
CA ARG A 654 20.45 -3.91 -10.71
C ARG A 654 21.36 -5.01 -10.16
N THR A 655 22.12 -5.62 -11.06
CA THR A 655 23.18 -6.58 -10.73
C THR A 655 24.53 -6.17 -11.29
N ASP A 656 24.53 -5.36 -12.35
CA ASP A 656 25.74 -4.81 -12.95
C ASP A 656 26.39 -3.77 -12.03
N GLU A 657 27.71 -3.89 -11.86
CA GLU A 657 28.53 -3.00 -11.04
C GLU A 657 28.02 -2.83 -9.59
N LEU A 658 27.28 -3.81 -9.07
CA LEU A 658 26.84 -3.86 -7.68
C LEU A 658 27.90 -4.53 -6.79
N ARG A 659 28.46 -3.79 -5.85
CA ARG A 659 29.41 -4.27 -4.84
C ARG A 659 28.76 -4.26 -3.46
N LEU A 660 28.56 -5.45 -2.90
CA LEU A 660 28.00 -5.62 -1.56
C LEU A 660 29.11 -5.76 -0.53
N TYR A 661 29.10 -4.89 0.47
CA TYR A 661 30.11 -4.86 1.52
C TYR A 661 29.50 -5.07 2.92
N GLY A 662 30.35 -5.42 3.89
CA GLY A 662 29.99 -5.57 5.29
C GLY A 662 30.34 -4.36 6.15
N GLU A 663 29.75 -4.28 7.35
CA GLU A 663 30.07 -3.23 8.32
C GLU A 663 31.56 -3.18 8.66
N GLY A 664 32.15 -1.98 8.63
CA GLY A 664 33.57 -1.75 8.94
C GLY A 664 34.55 -2.22 7.85
N GLU A 665 34.06 -2.71 6.71
CA GLU A 665 34.92 -3.09 5.59
C GLU A 665 35.57 -1.86 4.96
N THR A 666 36.90 -1.89 4.81
CA THR A 666 37.64 -0.88 4.06
C THR A 666 37.51 -1.16 2.56
N LEU A 667 36.99 -0.18 1.83
CA LEU A 667 36.68 -0.33 0.41
C LEU A 667 37.76 0.34 -0.43
N SER A 668 38.05 -0.24 -1.59
CA SER A 668 38.93 0.41 -2.58
C SER A 668 38.11 1.29 -3.51
N PRO A 669 38.54 2.53 -3.77
CA PRO A 669 37.84 3.46 -4.65
C PRO A 669 37.85 2.96 -6.10
N ASP A 670 36.72 3.12 -6.78
CA ASP A 670 36.62 2.98 -8.23
C ASP A 670 36.68 4.36 -8.91
N GLU A 671 36.83 4.38 -10.22
CA GLU A 671 36.71 5.62 -11.00
C GLU A 671 35.26 6.16 -10.98
N PRO A 672 35.07 7.48 -10.80
CA PRO A 672 33.76 8.11 -10.95
C PRO A 672 33.17 7.94 -12.38
N PRO A 673 31.83 7.79 -12.51
CA PRO A 673 30.82 7.95 -11.47
C PRO A 673 30.69 6.73 -10.55
N LEU A 674 30.45 6.95 -9.25
CA LEU A 674 30.08 5.89 -8.32
C LEU A 674 29.07 6.39 -7.29
N THR A 675 28.33 5.45 -6.69
CA THR A 675 27.36 5.69 -5.64
C THR A 675 27.61 4.76 -4.46
N LEU A 676 27.68 5.30 -3.25
CA LEU A 676 27.75 4.57 -1.99
C LEU A 676 26.45 4.75 -1.22
N ILE A 677 25.84 3.66 -0.76
CA ILE A 677 24.69 3.67 0.13
C ILE A 677 25.04 2.88 1.39
N ALA A 678 25.12 3.58 2.52
CA ALA A 678 25.55 3.02 3.80
C ALA A 678 24.54 3.22 4.93
N TRP A 679 24.64 2.35 5.93
CA TRP A 679 23.97 2.53 7.21
C TRP A 679 24.68 3.60 8.06
N PRO A 680 24.02 4.70 8.44
CA PRO A 680 24.73 5.87 8.98
C PRO A 680 25.02 5.81 10.48
N HIS A 681 24.59 4.75 11.18
CA HIS A 681 24.70 4.65 12.65
C HIS A 681 25.88 3.78 13.11
N THR A 682 26.90 3.66 12.28
CA THR A 682 28.14 2.91 12.54
C THR A 682 29.34 3.81 12.26
N ASP A 683 30.55 3.37 12.58
CA ASP A 683 31.75 4.09 12.14
C ASP A 683 31.86 4.03 10.61
N LEU A 684 31.65 5.18 9.97
CA LEU A 684 31.64 5.33 8.51
C LEU A 684 33.04 5.52 7.93
N ALA A 685 34.06 5.83 8.74
CA ALA A 685 35.39 6.19 8.23
C ALA A 685 36.01 5.10 7.31
N PRO A 686 35.96 3.80 7.63
CA PRO A 686 36.46 2.76 6.73
C PRO A 686 35.70 2.69 5.40
N THR A 687 34.39 2.91 5.42
CA THR A 687 33.53 2.82 4.24
C THR A 687 33.64 4.06 3.34
N LEU A 688 33.78 5.25 3.94
CA LEU A 688 33.95 6.51 3.22
C LEU A 688 35.27 6.59 2.44
N SER A 689 36.26 5.75 2.77
CA SER A 689 37.51 5.63 2.00
C SER A 689 37.33 5.23 0.53
N VAL A 690 36.13 4.73 0.16
CA VAL A 690 35.78 4.45 -1.24
C VAL A 690 35.60 5.73 -2.08
N LEU A 691 35.35 6.87 -1.43
CA LEU A 691 35.12 8.13 -2.13
C LEU A 691 36.46 8.68 -2.64
N PRO A 692 36.62 8.86 -3.96
CA PRO A 692 37.90 9.25 -4.53
C PRO A 692 38.28 10.69 -4.16
N GLU A 693 39.57 10.89 -3.93
CA GLU A 693 40.15 12.23 -3.79
C GLU A 693 39.98 13.02 -5.08
N GLY A 694 39.81 14.35 -4.97
CA GLY A 694 39.66 15.23 -6.12
C GLY A 694 38.31 15.13 -6.84
N ALA A 695 37.35 14.34 -6.34
CA ALA A 695 36.03 14.16 -6.95
C ALA A 695 34.99 15.16 -6.42
N GLN A 696 33.89 15.31 -7.16
CA GLN A 696 32.70 16.02 -6.70
C GLN A 696 31.79 15.04 -5.96
N ILE A 697 31.55 15.30 -4.68
CA ILE A 697 30.84 14.41 -3.75
C ILE A 697 29.52 15.07 -3.33
N GLY A 698 28.41 14.40 -3.59
CA GLY A 698 27.09 14.78 -3.08
C GLY A 698 26.66 13.88 -1.94
N VAL A 699 26.10 14.47 -0.88
CA VAL A 699 25.64 13.74 0.31
C VAL A 699 24.13 13.91 0.45
N TRP A 700 23.41 12.78 0.46
CA TRP A 700 21.96 12.75 0.45
C TRP A 700 21.45 11.85 1.57
N PRO A 701 21.04 12.41 2.71
CA PRO A 701 20.45 11.65 3.79
C PRO A 701 19.09 11.07 3.37
N GLY A 702 18.90 9.76 3.58
CA GLY A 702 17.64 9.09 3.30
C GLY A 702 16.52 9.51 4.25
N PRO A 703 15.28 9.07 3.98
CA PRO A 703 14.13 9.35 4.84
C PRO A 703 14.27 8.70 6.21
N GLU A 704 13.58 9.30 7.18
CA GLU A 704 13.49 8.76 8.54
C GLU A 704 12.51 7.59 8.60
N THR A 705 12.79 6.66 9.51
CA THR A 705 11.96 5.51 9.82
C THR A 705 12.02 5.27 11.33
N ARG A 706 10.97 4.67 11.90
CA ARG A 706 10.95 4.25 13.30
C ARG A 706 10.25 2.91 13.44
N GLY A 707 10.97 1.89 13.85
CA GLY A 707 10.37 0.60 14.18
C GLY A 707 9.71 0.61 15.55
N ASP A 708 9.19 -0.55 15.95
CA ASP A 708 8.46 -0.70 17.21
C ASP A 708 9.37 -0.65 18.45
N LEU A 709 10.66 -0.92 18.28
CA LEU A 709 11.65 -0.98 19.37
C LEU A 709 12.42 0.33 19.53
N GLU A 710 12.38 1.20 18.51
CA GLU A 710 13.13 2.45 18.50
C GLU A 710 12.33 3.59 19.13
N PRO A 711 12.90 4.31 20.11
CA PRO A 711 12.20 5.39 20.82
C PRO A 711 12.01 6.63 19.95
N GLU A 712 12.95 6.89 19.03
CA GLU A 712 12.98 8.08 18.16
C GLU A 712 13.17 7.67 16.70
N PRO A 713 12.63 8.44 15.74
CA PRO A 713 12.92 8.24 14.33
C PRO A 713 14.42 8.31 14.03
N TYR A 714 14.89 7.49 13.10
CA TYR A 714 16.26 7.47 12.64
C TYR A 714 16.33 7.38 11.11
N ARG A 715 17.42 7.85 10.51
CA ARG A 715 17.61 7.72 9.05
C ARG A 715 18.01 6.30 8.68
N LEU A 716 17.30 5.69 7.73
CA LEU A 716 17.59 4.32 7.34
C LEU A 716 18.94 4.17 6.63
N TYR A 717 19.26 5.11 5.74
CA TYR A 717 20.48 5.11 4.96
C TYR A 717 20.94 6.54 4.65
N VAL A 718 22.18 6.68 4.25
CA VAL A 718 22.69 7.89 3.59
C VAL A 718 23.31 7.46 2.26
N ARG A 719 23.16 8.30 1.25
CA ARG A 719 23.70 8.08 -0.09
C ARG A 719 24.76 9.12 -0.40
N TRP A 720 25.93 8.66 -0.81
CA TRP A 720 27.00 9.49 -1.36
C TRP A 720 27.12 9.22 -2.86
N THR A 721 27.24 10.27 -3.64
CA THR A 721 27.50 10.19 -5.09
C THR A 721 28.84 10.85 -5.36
N ALA A 722 29.73 10.18 -6.09
CA ALA A 722 30.99 10.75 -6.53
C ALA A 722 31.03 10.85 -8.06
N GLU A 723 31.26 12.06 -8.55
CA GLU A 723 31.36 12.41 -9.96
C GLU A 723 32.74 13.00 -10.27
N ARG A 724 33.13 13.01 -11.55
CA ARG A 724 34.35 13.71 -11.95
C ARG A 724 34.17 15.21 -11.70
N ARG A 725 35.13 15.80 -11.00
CA ARG A 725 35.15 17.22 -10.71
C ARG A 725 35.35 18.04 -12.00
N GLY A 726 34.52 19.05 -12.18
CA GLY A 726 34.67 20.05 -13.25
C GLY A 726 35.71 21.14 -12.92
N GLU A 727 35.68 22.23 -13.67
CA GLU A 727 36.47 23.43 -13.35
C GLU A 727 35.94 24.11 -12.09
N LEU A 728 36.87 24.62 -11.26
CA LEU A 728 36.53 25.29 -10.01
C LEU A 728 36.21 26.76 -10.27
N PRO A 729 35.05 27.26 -9.83
CA PRO A 729 34.78 28.70 -9.83
C PRO A 729 35.67 29.41 -8.79
N PRO A 730 35.83 30.74 -8.89
CA PRO A 730 36.51 31.51 -7.85
C PRO A 730 35.77 31.38 -6.50
N PRO A 731 36.48 31.28 -5.37
CA PRO A 731 35.86 31.09 -4.07
C PRO A 731 35.04 32.31 -3.64
N LEU A 732 33.83 32.07 -3.12
CA LEU A 732 33.04 33.08 -2.40
C LEU A 732 33.73 33.48 -1.09
N GLY A 733 34.42 32.53 -0.45
CA GLY A 733 35.33 32.80 0.64
C GLY A 733 36.25 31.64 0.97
N ARG A 734 37.47 31.97 1.40
CA ARG A 734 38.49 31.04 1.84
C ARG A 734 38.70 31.19 3.34
N PHE A 735 38.47 30.12 4.07
CA PHE A 735 38.70 30.06 5.51
C PHE A 735 40.12 29.55 5.80
N GLU A 736 40.60 29.79 7.00
CA GLU A 736 41.81 29.12 7.49
C GLU A 736 41.65 27.59 7.43
N ASN A 737 42.78 26.87 7.42
CA ASN A 737 42.83 25.42 7.25
C ASN A 737 42.37 24.87 5.88
N GLY A 738 42.28 25.72 4.84
CA GLY A 738 42.14 25.26 3.45
C GLY A 738 40.72 24.85 3.03
N ILE A 739 39.70 25.28 3.78
CA ILE A 739 38.29 25.08 3.44
C ILE A 739 37.79 26.31 2.68
N GLU A 740 37.21 26.09 1.50
CA GLU A 740 36.69 27.15 0.64
C GLU A 740 35.20 26.96 0.38
N LEU A 741 34.41 28.03 0.51
CA LEU A 741 33.06 28.07 -0.01
C LEU A 741 33.13 28.60 -1.45
N ILE A 742 32.84 27.75 -2.43
CA ILE A 742 32.99 28.08 -3.86
C ILE A 742 31.65 28.33 -4.57
N GLY A 743 30.55 27.95 -3.94
CA GLY A 743 29.21 28.18 -4.48
C GLY A 743 28.14 28.13 -3.41
N ALA A 744 27.10 28.92 -3.59
CA ALA A 744 25.92 28.90 -2.75
C ALA A 744 24.70 29.20 -3.63
N ARG A 745 23.72 28.29 -3.61
CA ARG A 745 22.43 28.48 -4.27
C ARG A 745 21.34 28.51 -3.22
N VAL A 746 20.47 29.50 -3.28
CA VAL A 746 19.43 29.70 -2.27
C VAL A 746 18.10 29.76 -3.01
N VAL A 747 17.13 28.97 -2.55
CA VAL A 747 15.77 28.94 -3.09
C VAL A 747 14.79 29.08 -1.93
N GLN A 748 13.93 30.09 -2.00
CA GLN A 748 12.87 30.31 -1.02
C GLN A 748 11.55 29.73 -1.54
N SER A 749 10.92 28.85 -0.76
CA SER A 749 9.63 28.26 -1.11
C SER A 749 8.79 28.05 0.15
N GLY A 750 7.68 28.80 0.27
CA GLY A 750 6.59 28.52 1.23
C GLY A 750 7.02 28.17 2.66
N GLY A 751 7.60 29.12 3.40
CA GLY A 751 8.01 28.92 4.80
C GLY A 751 9.27 28.05 4.99
N GLU A 752 9.95 27.65 3.92
CA GLU A 752 11.22 26.91 3.96
C GLU A 752 12.24 27.58 3.04
N LEU A 753 13.51 27.62 3.48
CA LEU A 753 14.65 28.07 2.69
C LEU A 753 15.52 26.85 2.35
N SER A 754 15.65 26.54 1.06
CA SER A 754 16.55 25.49 0.58
C SER A 754 17.87 26.12 0.15
N VAL A 755 18.95 25.77 0.84
CA VAL A 755 20.29 26.28 0.59
C VAL A 755 21.18 25.13 0.12
N ARG A 756 21.83 25.27 -1.02
CA ARG A 756 22.84 24.33 -1.51
C ARG A 756 24.21 25.00 -1.48
N LEU A 757 25.05 24.59 -0.54
CA LEU A 757 26.42 25.06 -0.43
C LEU A 757 27.35 24.11 -1.18
N THR A 758 28.38 24.67 -1.81
CA THR A 758 29.42 23.92 -2.51
C THR A 758 30.76 24.28 -1.88
N TRP A 759 31.35 23.30 -1.21
CA TRP A 759 32.62 23.43 -0.51
C TRP A 759 33.75 22.84 -1.36
N TYR A 760 34.94 23.39 -1.22
CA TYR A 760 36.16 22.85 -1.79
C TYR A 760 37.18 22.63 -0.68
N ALA A 761 37.80 21.46 -0.67
CA ALA A 761 38.81 21.07 0.28
C ALA A 761 40.19 21.15 -0.37
N GLU A 762 40.91 22.27 -0.23
CA GLU A 762 42.30 22.34 -0.70
C GLU A 762 43.17 21.42 0.13
N ASN A 763 43.03 21.51 1.47
CA ASN A 763 43.59 20.58 2.43
C ASN A 763 42.50 20.22 3.44
N PRO A 764 42.19 18.92 3.67
CA PRO A 764 41.24 18.55 4.69
C PRO A 764 41.76 18.95 6.08
N PRO A 765 40.92 19.52 6.96
CA PRO A 765 41.34 19.95 8.28
C PRO A 765 41.77 18.75 9.15
N SER A 766 42.71 18.97 10.07
CA SER A 766 43.11 17.97 11.07
C SER A 766 42.24 17.98 12.32
N GLU A 767 41.39 18.99 12.48
CA GLU A 767 40.50 19.19 13.63
C GLU A 767 39.04 19.31 13.18
N PRO A 768 38.07 18.96 14.04
CA PRO A 768 36.65 19.14 13.73
C PRO A 768 36.30 20.59 13.46
N VAL A 769 35.48 20.84 12.44
CA VAL A 769 34.98 22.18 12.08
C VAL A 769 33.45 22.14 12.02
N GLN A 770 32.80 23.15 12.57
CA GLN A 770 31.36 23.37 12.47
C GLN A 770 31.07 24.57 11.56
N MET A 771 29.97 24.50 10.83
CA MET A 771 29.42 25.61 10.06
C MET A 771 28.19 26.13 10.78
N PHE A 772 28.07 27.46 10.87
CA PHE A 772 26.81 28.12 11.19
C PHE A 772 26.23 28.76 9.93
N LEU A 773 24.92 28.65 9.79
CA LEU A 773 24.12 29.34 8.79
C LEU A 773 23.02 30.09 9.53
N HIS A 774 23.04 31.42 9.47
CA HIS A 774 22.01 32.26 10.07
C HIS A 774 21.23 33.02 9.01
N VAL A 775 19.91 32.97 9.10
CA VAL A 775 19.04 33.92 8.40
C VAL A 775 18.82 35.09 9.35
N VAL A 776 19.21 36.29 8.95
CA VAL A 776 19.15 37.49 9.79
C VAL A 776 18.30 38.57 9.14
N ALA A 777 17.55 39.31 9.97
CA ALA A 777 16.81 40.51 9.55
C ALA A 777 17.74 41.69 9.24
N GLU A 778 17.24 42.68 8.52
CA GLU A 778 17.97 43.90 8.17
C GLU A 778 18.54 44.59 9.43
N GLY A 779 19.86 44.87 9.43
CA GLY A 779 20.61 45.33 10.61
C GLY A 779 21.50 44.26 11.27
N GLY A 780 21.24 42.98 11.00
CA GLY A 780 22.12 41.86 11.35
C GLY A 780 22.18 41.48 12.83
N THR A 781 21.23 41.94 13.64
CA THR A 781 21.18 41.66 15.09
C THR A 781 20.15 40.60 15.47
N THR A 782 19.12 40.38 14.66
CA THR A 782 18.05 39.42 14.95
C THR A 782 18.19 38.20 14.04
N ILE A 783 18.36 37.01 14.64
CA ILE A 783 18.40 35.72 13.93
C ILE A 783 16.97 35.22 13.78
N LEU A 784 16.51 35.07 12.54
CA LEU A 784 15.19 34.56 12.17
C LEU A 784 15.17 33.03 12.14
N ALA A 785 16.26 32.42 11.68
CA ALA A 785 16.48 30.99 11.67
C ALA A 785 17.98 30.68 11.69
N GLN A 786 18.36 29.53 12.24
CA GLN A 786 19.76 29.09 12.26
C GLN A 786 19.89 27.59 12.06
N VAL A 787 21.03 27.18 11.50
CA VAL A 787 21.48 25.80 11.39
C VAL A 787 22.96 25.73 11.75
N ASP A 788 23.31 24.82 12.65
CA ASP A 788 24.68 24.52 13.05
C ASP A 788 24.97 23.03 12.79
N GLU A 789 25.85 22.75 11.84
CA GLU A 789 26.30 21.39 11.52
C GLU A 789 27.66 21.40 10.81
N PRO A 790 28.42 20.28 10.78
CA PRO A 790 29.67 20.23 10.03
C PRO A 790 29.43 20.56 8.55
N PRO A 791 30.29 21.34 7.89
CA PRO A 791 30.16 21.55 6.45
C PRO A 791 30.30 20.19 5.75
N GLY A 792 29.42 19.91 4.78
CA GLY A 792 29.30 18.59 4.15
C GLY A 792 28.32 17.64 4.83
N SER A 793 27.71 18.05 5.95
CA SER A 793 26.78 17.33 6.84
C SER A 793 27.46 16.49 7.93
N VAL A 794 26.67 16.14 8.94
CA VAL A 794 27.06 15.19 10.00
C VAL A 794 27.48 13.81 9.47
N TYR A 795 27.09 13.46 8.24
CA TYR A 795 27.40 12.17 7.62
C TYR A 795 28.67 12.21 6.76
N TYR A 796 29.18 13.38 6.42
CA TYR A 796 30.44 13.54 5.70
C TYR A 796 31.19 14.78 6.19
N PRO A 797 31.64 14.75 7.46
CA PRO A 797 32.28 15.90 8.09
C PRO A 797 33.65 16.18 7.44
N PRO A 798 34.22 17.39 7.62
CA PRO A 798 35.47 17.78 6.98
C PRO A 798 36.67 16.87 7.23
N LEU A 799 36.71 16.21 8.39
CA LEU A 799 37.73 15.20 8.72
C LEU A 799 37.73 13.99 7.78
N SER A 800 36.62 13.75 7.07
CA SER A 800 36.46 12.65 6.12
C SER A 800 36.67 13.09 4.67
N TRP A 801 36.99 14.36 4.42
CA TRP A 801 37.13 14.87 3.06
C TRP A 801 38.47 14.44 2.44
N GLY A 802 38.41 14.00 1.19
CA GLY A 802 39.59 13.79 0.36
C GLY A 802 40.21 15.12 -0.09
N MET A 803 41.52 15.12 -0.30
CA MET A 803 42.24 16.29 -0.84
C MET A 803 41.70 16.66 -2.23
N GLY A 804 41.45 17.95 -2.45
CA GLY A 804 40.94 18.48 -3.71
C GLY A 804 39.47 18.16 -4.01
N SER A 805 38.74 17.54 -3.08
CA SER A 805 37.34 17.18 -3.31
C SER A 805 36.41 18.41 -3.26
N VAL A 806 35.33 18.35 -4.04
CA VAL A 806 34.23 19.32 -4.01
C VAL A 806 33.05 18.68 -3.32
N ILE A 807 32.45 19.32 -2.31
CA ILE A 807 31.38 18.75 -1.50
C ILE A 807 30.10 19.56 -1.69
N ILE A 808 29.06 18.90 -2.19
CA ILE A 808 27.72 19.46 -2.34
C ILE A 808 26.94 19.21 -1.06
N HIS A 809 26.57 20.28 -0.38
CA HIS A 809 25.90 20.26 0.90
C HIS A 809 24.50 20.91 0.81
N PRO A 810 23.43 20.11 0.62
CA PRO A 810 22.06 20.61 0.63
C PRO A 810 21.50 20.73 2.05
N ILE A 811 20.99 21.92 2.39
CA ILE A 811 20.46 22.31 3.70
C ILE A 811 19.03 22.81 3.52
N ARG A 812 18.17 22.48 4.48
CA ARG A 812 16.78 22.96 4.55
C ARG A 812 16.58 23.70 5.86
N VAL A 813 16.14 24.95 5.78
CA VAL A 813 15.96 25.82 6.94
C VAL A 813 14.48 26.20 7.03
N PRO A 814 13.72 25.64 7.97
CA PRO A 814 12.35 26.09 8.22
C PRO A 814 12.39 27.52 8.76
N ILE A 815 11.56 28.40 8.20
CA ILE A 815 11.57 29.82 8.57
C ILE A 815 10.15 30.41 8.52
N THR A 816 9.80 31.11 9.60
CA THR A 816 8.60 31.95 9.63
C THR A 816 9.04 33.35 9.22
N TRP A 817 8.65 33.77 8.01
CA TRP A 817 9.02 35.08 7.50
C TRP A 817 8.27 36.19 8.25
N PRO A 818 8.97 37.18 8.83
CA PRO A 818 8.33 38.41 9.30
C PRO A 818 7.77 39.22 8.12
N GLU A 819 6.71 40.00 8.36
CA GLU A 819 6.15 40.90 7.33
C GLU A 819 7.15 42.01 6.99
N GLN A 820 7.52 42.11 5.71
CA GLN A 820 8.28 43.23 5.11
C GLN A 820 9.69 43.52 5.68
N GLU A 821 10.46 42.51 6.07
CA GLU A 821 11.89 42.70 6.40
C GLU A 821 12.82 42.10 5.33
N GLU A 822 13.73 42.91 4.76
CA GLU A 822 14.84 42.40 3.97
C GLU A 822 15.71 41.49 4.85
N SER A 823 15.98 40.28 4.36
CA SER A 823 16.69 39.26 5.12
C SER A 823 17.96 38.83 4.38
N ARG A 824 19.01 38.48 5.12
CA ARG A 824 20.31 38.06 4.57
C ARG A 824 20.75 36.73 5.16
N LEU A 825 21.56 36.00 4.42
CA LEU A 825 22.17 34.76 4.86
C LEU A 825 23.60 35.02 5.33
N LEU A 826 23.92 34.63 6.56
CA LEU A 826 25.28 34.62 7.09
C LEU A 826 25.79 33.19 7.16
N ILE A 827 26.97 32.95 6.60
CA ILE A 827 27.62 31.64 6.62
C ILE A 827 29.03 31.80 7.14
N GLY A 828 29.40 31.03 8.15
CA GLY A 828 30.77 30.99 8.64
C GLY A 828 31.11 29.64 9.26
N LEU A 829 32.39 29.51 9.63
CA LEU A 829 32.92 28.31 10.26
C LEU A 829 33.42 28.64 11.67
N TYR A 830 33.36 27.67 12.57
CA TYR A 830 33.88 27.80 13.93
C TYR A 830 34.42 26.46 14.45
N ASP A 831 35.32 26.54 15.42
CA ASP A 831 35.81 25.40 16.17
C ASP A 831 34.78 25.01 17.24
N PRO A 832 34.22 23.78 17.20
CA PRO A 832 33.23 23.33 18.19
C PRO A 832 33.77 23.24 19.62
N ALA A 833 35.08 23.09 19.83
CA ALA A 833 35.68 22.96 21.15
C ALA A 833 35.84 24.32 21.86
N THR A 834 36.18 25.36 21.10
CA THR A 834 36.44 26.71 21.64
C THR A 834 35.32 27.71 21.35
N SER A 835 34.39 27.38 20.45
CA SER A 835 33.40 28.29 19.87
C SER A 835 34.02 29.50 19.15
N ALA A 836 35.32 29.46 18.85
CA ALA A 836 36.00 30.52 18.12
C ALA A 836 35.70 30.42 16.62
N ARG A 837 35.36 31.55 15.99
CA ARG A 837 35.14 31.61 14.53
C ARG A 837 36.46 31.46 13.80
N LEU A 838 36.46 30.64 12.75
CA LEU A 838 37.60 30.50 11.85
C LEU A 838 37.82 31.81 11.08
N SER A 839 39.07 32.21 10.89
CA SER A 839 39.41 33.43 10.15
C SER A 839 39.07 33.31 8.67
N LEU A 840 38.47 34.35 8.10
CA LEU A 840 38.26 34.45 6.66
C LEU A 840 39.52 35.06 6.02
N VAL A 841 40.30 34.24 5.32
CA VAL A 841 41.59 34.60 4.69
C VAL A 841 41.37 35.39 3.40
N GLN A 842 40.32 35.05 2.65
CA GLN A 842 39.93 35.76 1.43
C GLN A 842 38.41 35.80 1.34
N ALA A 843 37.86 36.95 0.99
CA ALA A 843 36.43 37.13 0.76
C ALA A 843 36.19 37.51 -0.70
N GLY A 844 35.44 36.68 -1.43
CA GLY A 844 34.93 36.99 -2.77
C GLY A 844 33.61 37.77 -2.74
N THR A 845 32.92 37.79 -1.58
CA THR A 845 31.67 38.52 -1.36
C THR A 845 31.74 39.42 -0.12
N ALA A 846 30.65 40.16 0.15
CA ALA A 846 30.52 40.93 1.39
C ALA A 846 30.63 39.99 2.61
N HIS A 847 31.31 40.44 3.66
CA HIS A 847 31.52 39.64 4.87
C HIS A 847 31.46 40.53 6.11
N ARG A 848 31.19 39.93 7.26
CA ARG A 848 31.17 40.57 8.58
C ARG A 848 31.52 39.54 9.65
N ASP A 849 32.40 39.92 10.60
CA ASP A 849 32.75 39.08 11.76
C ASP A 849 33.17 37.64 11.37
N ASN A 850 34.01 37.51 10.33
CA ASN A 850 34.44 36.23 9.73
C ASN A 850 33.30 35.36 9.12
N ALA A 851 32.15 35.95 8.82
CA ALA A 851 31.04 35.30 8.11
C ALA A 851 30.82 35.94 6.74
N LEU A 852 30.57 35.13 5.72
CA LEU A 852 30.14 35.58 4.40
C LEU A 852 28.66 36.00 4.45
N ILE A 853 28.35 37.11 3.78
CA ILE A 853 26.99 37.65 3.63
C ILE A 853 26.53 37.33 2.21
N LEU A 854 25.42 36.60 2.10
CA LEU A 854 24.76 36.30 0.83
C LEU A 854 23.35 36.92 0.80
N PRO A 855 22.92 37.50 -0.34
CA PRO A 855 21.56 37.97 -0.50
C PRO A 855 20.59 36.78 -0.51
N LEU A 856 19.36 37.01 -0.05
CA LEU A 856 18.26 36.07 -0.25
C LEU A 856 17.50 36.46 -1.53
N PRO A 857 17.09 35.49 -2.37
CA PRO A 857 16.26 35.79 -3.53
C PRO A 857 14.88 36.31 -3.10
N ALA A 858 14.24 37.13 -3.93
CA ALA A 858 12.84 37.50 -3.72
C ALA A 858 11.95 36.25 -3.80
N ALA A 859 10.83 36.24 -3.06
CA ALA A 859 9.92 35.09 -3.04
C ALA A 859 9.41 34.76 -4.45
N GLY A 860 9.88 33.63 -5.02
CA GLY A 860 9.50 33.17 -6.36
C GLY A 860 10.60 33.23 -7.43
N ASP A 861 11.75 33.84 -7.16
CA ASP A 861 12.90 33.88 -8.09
C ASP A 861 13.95 32.80 -7.76
N GLU A 862 14.39 32.04 -8.77
CA GLU A 862 15.60 31.21 -8.69
C GLU A 862 16.84 32.08 -9.00
N GLN A 863 17.77 32.22 -8.05
CA GLN A 863 19.12 32.76 -8.29
C GLN A 863 20.17 31.66 -8.21
#